data_AF-A0AAJ5WNE9-F1
#
_entry.id   AF-A0AAJ5WNE9-F1
#
_cell.length_a   1.000
_cell.length_b   1.000
_cell.length_c   1.000
_cell.angle_alpha   90.00
_cell.angle_beta   90.00
_cell.angle_gamma   90.00
#
_symmetry.space_group_name_H-M   'P 1'
#
loop_
_entity.id
_entity.type
_entity.pdbx_description
1 polymer ?
#
loop_
_entity_poly.entity_id
_entity_poly.type
_entity_poly.pdbx_seq_one_letter_code
_entity_poly.pdbx_strand_id
1 'polypeptide(L)'
;MNSRIVYPVVLVLLSILGCRTGRQQQSILNTSPDSVRALISKVNNYWQEDHPPTQRAFWDEAAYHSGNMEAYKVTANPQYRRYAESWATHNQWKGAASNDRAAWKYSYGESNEYVLFGDWQICFQTYIDLYQLDPDPAKIARAKEVMEYQMSTSANDYWWWVDGLYMVMPVMTKLYQVTGDEQYLDKLHDYFLFADKLMYDSTEQLYYRDAKYIYPKHKTSNGKKDFWARGDGWVFAGLAKVLADLPADHAYRSLYESRFRSLAGAIKNSQQPEGYWSRSLLDPQHAPGPETSGTAFFTYGLLWGINNNVLDAKTYMPVVAKSWNYLSQTAVQPSGKIGYVQPIGERAIPGQVVDQQSTANFGVGAVLLAAAEMLRYLEPEKTAATTVAAGFGITTAAAGQDQAAASGGTAVATPRYDRFHTGQPWYDTKGQLINAHGGGVLYSKDRYYWFGEKRGRHASEGVTVYSSKDLYNWTDEGLAFSPDYTDTTSDIAYGCVMERPKVIYNPKTKKYVLWFHLELKGKGYSAARAAVAVSDKVTGPYRYLNSFRPNGNMSRDMTLFVDKDGSAYHIYSSRENYDLRIAKLSPDFCSATTQDTLLFSNHREAPALFYHDQQYYMITSGCTGWAPNKAILHSAKSLWGPWTAHPENPLLGPGAELTYGGQSTYILPVEGKKDAFIFMADVWKPDNLRESGYIWLPIDLEGKLPRINWKDNWQLDLFAKP
;
A
#
# COMPACT_ATOMS: atom_id res chain seq x y z
N MET A 1 10.73 63.00 -32.69
CA MET A 1 9.63 62.04 -32.52
C MET A 1 10.18 60.71 -32.03
N ASN A 2 9.64 60.25 -30.90
CA ASN A 2 9.52 58.88 -30.39
C ASN A 2 10.78 58.08 -29.98
N SER A 3 11.22 58.43 -28.77
CA SER A 3 11.40 57.60 -27.55
C SER A 3 11.49 56.07 -27.66
N ARG A 4 12.63 55.59 -27.14
CA ARG A 4 12.97 54.20 -26.79
C ARG A 4 12.30 53.79 -25.48
N ILE A 5 11.82 52.55 -25.39
CA ILE A 5 11.41 51.91 -24.12
C ILE A 5 12.38 50.77 -23.81
N VAL A 6 12.88 50.82 -22.58
CA VAL A 6 13.81 49.88 -21.92
C VAL A 6 12.97 48.91 -21.09
N TYR A 7 13.25 47.61 -21.15
CA TYR A 7 12.69 46.61 -20.23
C TYR A 7 13.77 46.19 -19.20
N PRO A 8 13.44 46.06 -17.91
CA PRO A 8 14.42 45.76 -16.87
C PRO A 8 14.69 44.26 -16.76
N VAL A 9 15.96 43.90 -16.63
CA VAL A 9 16.41 42.56 -16.22
C VAL A 9 16.23 42.44 -14.71
N VAL A 10 15.30 41.60 -14.26
CA VAL A 10 15.17 41.21 -12.85
C VAL A 10 16.06 39.99 -12.61
N LEU A 11 17.20 40.22 -11.97
CA LEU A 11 18.06 39.19 -11.38
C LEU A 11 17.34 38.61 -10.14
N VAL A 12 16.82 37.38 -10.25
CA VAL A 12 16.37 36.62 -9.07
C VAL A 12 17.59 35.94 -8.46
N LEU A 13 18.11 36.54 -7.39
CA LEU A 13 19.04 35.89 -6.46
C LEU A 13 18.32 34.72 -5.78
N LEU A 14 18.63 33.51 -6.22
CA LEU A 14 18.29 32.27 -5.51
C LEU A 14 19.02 32.26 -4.17
N SER A 15 18.29 32.59 -3.12
CA SER A 15 18.73 32.50 -1.73
C SER A 15 19.01 31.04 -1.35
N ILE A 16 20.27 30.77 -1.03
CA ILE A 16 20.80 29.55 -0.43
C ILE A 16 20.13 29.34 0.93
N LEU A 17 19.00 28.63 0.98
CA LEU A 17 18.30 28.27 2.23
C LEU A 17 18.17 26.75 2.44
N GLY A 18 18.47 25.92 1.45
CA GLY A 18 18.39 24.45 1.55
C GLY A 18 19.52 23.77 2.34
N CYS A 19 20.69 24.40 2.49
CA CYS A 19 21.83 23.81 3.20
C CYS A 19 21.82 24.04 4.73
N ARG A 20 20.90 24.85 5.26
CA ARG A 20 20.89 25.19 6.70
C ARG A 20 20.06 24.23 7.55
N THR A 21 19.01 23.62 7.01
CA THR A 21 18.07 22.77 7.78
C THR A 21 18.66 21.41 8.15
N GLY A 22 19.37 20.74 7.23
CA GLY A 22 20.05 19.45 7.52
C GLY A 22 21.18 19.60 8.56
N ARG A 23 21.93 20.71 8.51
CA ARG A 23 23.01 21.01 9.47
C ARG A 23 22.47 21.39 10.86
N GLN A 24 21.26 21.98 10.95
CA GLN A 24 20.58 22.30 12.20
C GLN A 24 19.93 21.09 12.89
N GLN A 25 19.47 20.08 12.14
CA GLN A 25 18.92 18.86 12.73
C GLN A 25 20.02 17.92 13.26
N GLN A 26 21.15 17.81 12.56
CA GLN A 26 22.31 17.04 13.02
C GLN A 26 22.91 17.62 14.31
N SER A 27 22.78 18.93 14.56
CA SER A 27 23.25 19.57 15.80
C SER A 27 22.41 19.25 17.04
N ILE A 28 21.19 18.69 16.90
CA ILE A 28 20.30 18.40 18.03
C ILE A 28 20.54 17.00 18.62
N LEU A 29 20.91 16.01 17.79
CA LEU A 29 21.00 14.60 18.21
C LEU A 29 22.35 14.18 18.81
N ASN A 30 23.40 14.99 18.63
CA ASN A 30 24.78 14.71 19.08
C ASN A 30 25.21 13.22 18.93
N THR A 31 24.88 12.60 17.80
CA THR A 31 25.13 11.18 17.51
C THR A 31 25.51 11.01 16.04
N SER A 32 26.28 9.97 15.73
CA SER A 32 26.71 9.62 14.36
C SER A 32 26.36 8.17 14.01
N PRO A 33 26.24 7.81 12.72
CA PRO A 33 25.99 6.43 12.29
C PRO A 33 26.93 5.41 12.96
N ASP A 34 28.22 5.72 13.03
CA ASP A 34 29.23 4.84 13.64
C ASP A 34 28.98 4.64 15.13
N SER A 35 28.60 5.70 15.86
CA SER A 35 28.27 5.59 17.28
C SER A 35 27.03 4.73 17.52
N VAL A 36 26.03 4.80 16.64
CA VAL A 36 24.81 3.98 16.72
C VAL A 36 25.12 2.51 16.38
N ARG A 37 25.93 2.24 15.34
CA ARG A 37 26.40 0.89 15.01
C ARG A 37 27.20 0.28 16.16
N ALA A 38 28.09 1.04 16.77
CA ALA A 38 28.86 0.60 17.94
C ALA A 38 27.95 0.30 19.14
N LEU A 39 26.89 1.09 19.36
CA LEU A 39 25.89 0.84 20.39
C LEU A 39 25.11 -0.46 20.11
N ILE A 40 24.63 -0.66 18.88
CA ILE A 40 23.95 -1.90 18.46
C ILE A 40 24.84 -3.11 18.72
N SER A 41 26.11 -3.07 18.27
CA SER A 41 27.03 -4.17 18.48
C SER A 41 27.32 -4.42 19.95
N LYS A 42 27.55 -3.36 20.74
CA LYS A 42 27.79 -3.48 22.19
C LYS A 42 26.62 -4.17 22.90
N VAL A 43 25.41 -3.68 22.66
CA VAL A 43 24.19 -4.18 23.33
C VAL A 43 23.87 -5.60 22.88
N ASN A 44 23.89 -5.87 21.57
CA ASN A 44 23.47 -7.17 21.06
C ASN A 44 24.51 -8.26 21.32
N ASN A 45 25.81 -7.95 21.24
CA ASN A 45 26.86 -8.90 21.58
C ASN A 45 26.83 -9.24 23.08
N TYR A 46 26.71 -8.23 23.95
CA TYR A 46 26.55 -8.46 25.40
C TYR A 46 25.41 -9.44 25.69
N TRP A 47 24.25 -9.26 25.04
CA TRP A 47 23.12 -10.16 25.23
C TRP A 47 23.41 -11.59 24.74
N GLN A 48 23.92 -11.75 23.51
CA GLN A 48 24.14 -13.07 22.88
C GLN A 48 25.32 -13.85 23.47
N GLU A 49 26.27 -13.17 24.11
CA GLU A 49 27.37 -13.81 24.84
C GLU A 49 26.89 -14.42 26.17
N ASP A 50 25.98 -13.74 26.86
CA ASP A 50 25.48 -14.16 28.18
C ASP A 50 24.21 -15.03 28.10
N HIS A 51 23.53 -15.11 26.95
CA HIS A 51 22.27 -15.85 26.79
C HIS A 51 22.35 -16.81 25.60
N PRO A 52 22.11 -18.12 25.80
CA PRO A 52 22.08 -19.08 24.69
C PRO A 52 20.79 -18.96 23.88
N PRO A 53 20.80 -19.21 22.56
CA PRO A 53 19.59 -19.15 21.72
C PRO A 53 18.61 -20.31 21.95
N THR A 54 18.82 -21.16 22.95
CA THR A 54 17.97 -22.31 23.27
C THR A 54 16.88 -21.97 24.31
N GLN A 55 16.40 -20.73 24.30
CA GLN A 55 15.27 -20.30 25.14
C GLN A 55 13.94 -20.60 24.45
N ARG A 56 12.86 -20.63 25.24
CA ARG A 56 11.50 -20.86 24.74
C ARG A 56 11.02 -19.79 23.76
N ALA A 57 10.00 -20.11 22.97
CA ALA A 57 9.37 -19.18 22.01
C ALA A 57 8.37 -18.17 22.61
N PHE A 58 8.39 -17.96 23.93
CA PHE A 58 7.42 -17.08 24.60
C PHE A 58 7.76 -15.60 24.39
N TRP A 59 6.83 -14.72 24.74
CA TRP A 59 6.83 -13.34 24.27
C TRP A 59 8.08 -12.53 24.63
N ASP A 60 8.64 -12.79 25.80
CA ASP A 60 9.75 -12.05 26.37
C ASP A 60 11.03 -12.28 25.55
N GLU A 61 11.28 -13.53 25.16
CA GLU A 61 12.36 -13.90 24.23
C GLU A 61 12.03 -13.49 22.79
N ALA A 62 10.81 -13.73 22.34
CA ALA A 62 10.40 -13.39 20.98
C ALA A 62 10.48 -11.87 20.70
N ALA A 63 10.22 -11.03 21.71
CA ALA A 63 10.38 -9.59 21.62
C ALA A 63 11.85 -9.18 21.44
N TYR A 64 12.78 -9.82 22.14
CA TYR A 64 14.21 -9.67 21.88
C TYR A 64 14.54 -10.00 20.43
N HIS A 65 14.06 -11.14 19.92
CA HIS A 65 14.32 -11.56 18.55
C HIS A 65 13.78 -10.58 17.51
N SER A 66 12.64 -9.91 17.76
CA SER A 66 12.14 -8.85 16.88
C SER A 66 13.13 -7.67 16.76
N GLY A 67 13.79 -7.28 17.85
CA GLY A 67 14.84 -6.25 17.85
C GLY A 67 16.15 -6.74 17.23
N ASN A 68 16.55 -8.00 17.48
CA ASN A 68 17.71 -8.62 16.85
C ASN A 68 17.56 -8.71 15.31
N MET A 69 16.36 -9.00 14.79
CA MET A 69 16.11 -9.00 13.36
C MET A 69 16.22 -7.59 12.75
N GLU A 70 15.77 -6.54 13.44
CA GLU A 70 16.00 -5.16 12.99
C GLU A 70 17.49 -4.77 13.03
N ALA A 71 18.22 -5.19 14.07
CA ALA A 71 19.68 -5.01 14.13
C ALA A 71 20.38 -5.72 12.97
N TYR A 72 19.96 -6.94 12.61
CA TYR A 72 20.46 -7.65 11.43
C TYR A 72 20.19 -6.85 10.15
N LYS A 73 18.96 -6.35 9.94
CA LYS A 73 18.59 -5.59 8.72
C LYS A 73 19.47 -4.36 8.48
N VAL A 74 19.91 -3.67 9.54
CA VAL A 74 20.71 -2.44 9.40
C VAL A 74 22.24 -2.66 9.47
N THR A 75 22.69 -3.81 9.97
CA THR A 75 24.13 -4.14 10.11
C THR A 75 24.62 -5.22 9.16
N ALA A 76 23.72 -6.04 8.62
CA ALA A 76 24.01 -7.27 7.89
C ALA A 76 24.90 -8.27 8.66
N ASN A 77 24.97 -8.18 9.99
CA ASN A 77 25.84 -9.04 10.79
C ASN A 77 25.31 -10.50 10.81
N PRO A 78 26.03 -11.48 10.23
CA PRO A 78 25.54 -12.85 10.12
C PRO A 78 25.39 -13.57 11.47
N GLN A 79 26.06 -13.11 12.54
CA GLN A 79 25.85 -13.66 13.88
C GLN A 79 24.42 -13.43 14.37
N TYR A 80 23.86 -12.25 14.12
CA TYR A 80 22.52 -11.89 14.58
C TYR A 80 21.44 -12.75 13.91
N ARG A 81 21.57 -12.97 12.60
CA ARG A 81 20.72 -13.91 11.86
C ARG A 81 20.85 -15.35 12.40
N ARG A 82 22.08 -15.86 12.53
CA ARG A 82 22.32 -17.23 13.03
C ARG A 82 21.78 -17.46 14.44
N TYR A 83 21.84 -16.44 15.31
CA TYR A 83 21.27 -16.51 16.66
C TYR A 83 19.74 -16.68 16.59
N ALA A 84 19.06 -15.91 15.74
CA ALA A 84 17.62 -16.06 15.52
C ALA A 84 17.24 -17.40 14.87
N GLU A 85 18.00 -17.87 13.89
CA GLU A 85 17.77 -19.18 13.24
C GLU A 85 17.96 -20.35 14.23
N SER A 86 18.96 -20.26 15.11
CA SER A 86 19.21 -21.27 16.14
C SER A 86 18.05 -21.33 17.14
N TRP A 87 17.52 -20.18 17.55
CA TRP A 87 16.35 -20.11 18.42
C TRP A 87 15.07 -20.62 17.76
N ALA A 88 14.82 -20.24 16.50
CA ALA A 88 13.68 -20.74 15.75
C ALA A 88 13.75 -22.26 15.54
N THR A 89 14.94 -22.79 15.25
CA THR A 89 15.19 -24.23 15.09
C THR A 89 15.01 -24.97 16.41
N HIS A 90 15.52 -24.43 17.52
CA HIS A 90 15.32 -25.00 18.86
C HIS A 90 13.84 -25.15 19.21
N ASN A 91 13.05 -24.11 18.91
CA ASN A 91 11.60 -24.10 19.11
C ASN A 91 10.81 -24.78 17.98
N GLN A 92 11.50 -25.44 17.04
CA GLN A 92 10.90 -26.18 15.93
C GLN A 92 9.95 -25.34 15.08
N TRP A 93 10.19 -24.03 14.98
CA TRP A 93 9.34 -23.07 14.27
C TRP A 93 7.91 -22.99 14.83
N LYS A 94 7.73 -23.24 16.14
CA LYS A 94 6.43 -23.18 16.84
C LYS A 94 6.45 -22.18 18.00
N GLY A 95 5.25 -21.73 18.36
CA GLY A 95 4.94 -21.19 19.68
C GLY A 95 4.56 -22.31 20.63
N ALA A 96 3.42 -22.18 21.32
CA ALA A 96 2.84 -23.27 22.10
C ALA A 96 2.53 -24.51 21.22
N ALA A 97 2.90 -25.70 21.71
CA ALA A 97 3.08 -26.88 20.87
C ALA A 97 1.89 -27.87 20.84
N SER A 98 0.74 -27.56 21.44
CA SER A 98 -0.42 -28.47 21.39
C SER A 98 -0.96 -28.61 19.96
N ASN A 99 -1.22 -29.85 19.55
CA ASN A 99 -1.92 -30.17 18.29
C ASN A 99 -3.44 -30.39 18.50
N ASP A 100 -3.92 -30.41 19.74
CA ASP A 100 -5.34 -30.57 20.05
C ASP A 100 -6.06 -29.21 20.06
N ARG A 101 -6.67 -28.86 18.93
CA ARG A 101 -7.39 -27.59 18.73
C ARG A 101 -8.54 -27.38 19.70
N ALA A 102 -9.15 -28.45 20.23
CA ALA A 102 -10.25 -28.35 21.18
C ALA A 102 -9.76 -27.86 22.56
N ALA A 103 -8.48 -28.07 22.87
CA ALA A 103 -7.85 -27.60 24.11
C ALA A 103 -7.21 -26.21 23.98
N TRP A 104 -7.20 -25.58 22.80
CA TRP A 104 -6.50 -24.33 22.57
C TRP A 104 -7.13 -23.15 23.34
N LYS A 105 -6.30 -22.39 24.06
CA LYS A 105 -6.70 -21.25 24.91
C LYS A 105 -6.05 -19.95 24.45
N TYR A 106 -6.70 -18.82 24.74
CA TYR A 106 -6.20 -17.46 24.47
C TYR A 106 -6.18 -16.54 25.71
N SER A 107 -6.50 -17.06 26.90
CA SER A 107 -6.20 -16.39 28.17
C SER A 107 -4.71 -16.47 28.48
N TYR A 108 -4.24 -15.80 29.54
CA TYR A 108 -2.84 -15.93 29.97
C TYR A 108 -2.50 -17.37 30.34
N GLY A 109 -1.40 -17.89 29.81
CA GLY A 109 -0.80 -19.14 30.26
C GLY A 109 0.44 -19.54 29.47
N GLU A 110 1.26 -20.37 30.10
CA GLU A 110 2.61 -20.70 29.64
C GLU A 110 2.78 -22.18 29.27
N SER A 111 1.69 -22.96 29.32
CA SER A 111 1.70 -24.36 28.87
C SER A 111 1.30 -24.48 27.39
N ASN A 112 1.53 -25.66 26.81
CA ASN A 112 1.43 -25.88 25.37
C ASN A 112 0.02 -25.74 24.78
N GLU A 113 -1.04 -25.69 25.59
CA GLU A 113 -2.40 -25.47 25.10
C GLU A 113 -2.75 -23.98 24.85
N TYR A 114 -1.90 -23.02 25.24
CA TYR A 114 -2.16 -21.59 25.06
C TYR A 114 -1.79 -21.08 23.65
N VAL A 115 -2.13 -21.87 22.62
CA VAL A 115 -1.77 -21.65 21.22
C VAL A 115 -2.39 -20.39 20.62
N LEU A 116 -3.58 -19.99 21.10
CA LEU A 116 -4.28 -18.79 20.64
C LEU A 116 -3.95 -17.55 21.47
N PHE A 117 -3.07 -17.68 22.47
CA PHE A 117 -2.62 -16.54 23.27
C PHE A 117 -1.49 -15.82 22.54
N GLY A 118 -1.68 -14.52 22.27
CA GLY A 118 -0.76 -13.68 21.47
C GLY A 118 0.71 -13.73 21.91
N ASP A 119 0.98 -13.93 23.20
CA ASP A 119 2.35 -14.07 23.72
C ASP A 119 3.10 -15.30 23.17
N TRP A 120 2.37 -16.34 22.74
CA TRP A 120 2.93 -17.49 22.03
C TRP A 120 2.98 -17.29 20.51
N GLN A 121 2.45 -16.17 19.99
CA GLN A 121 2.33 -15.91 18.55
C GLN A 121 3.34 -14.88 18.05
N ILE A 122 3.87 -14.00 18.91
CA ILE A 122 4.92 -13.03 18.53
C ILE A 122 6.15 -13.70 17.92
N CYS A 123 6.48 -14.94 18.31
CA CYS A 123 7.57 -15.70 17.68
C CYS A 123 7.41 -15.83 16.16
N PHE A 124 6.18 -15.87 15.66
CA PHE A 124 5.87 -15.94 14.24
C PHE A 124 6.41 -14.74 13.46
N GLN A 125 6.54 -13.55 14.07
CA GLN A 125 7.15 -12.40 13.40
C GLN A 125 8.58 -12.72 12.95
N THR A 126 9.39 -13.30 13.83
CA THR A 126 10.78 -13.68 13.53
C THR A 126 10.83 -14.84 12.54
N TYR A 127 9.93 -15.84 12.68
CA TYR A 127 9.91 -16.99 11.78
C TYR A 127 9.57 -16.56 10.34
N ILE A 128 8.64 -15.62 10.18
CA ILE A 128 8.29 -15.07 8.87
C ILE A 128 9.42 -14.22 8.30
N ASP A 129 10.08 -13.37 9.10
CA ASP A 129 11.26 -12.62 8.66
C ASP A 129 12.39 -13.57 8.18
N LEU A 130 12.64 -14.67 8.90
CA LEU A 130 13.62 -15.69 8.50
C LEU A 130 13.20 -16.48 7.25
N TYR A 131 11.89 -16.70 7.05
CA TYR A 131 11.35 -17.28 5.83
C TYR A 131 11.55 -16.36 4.62
N GLN A 132 11.33 -15.05 4.76
CA GLN A 132 11.56 -14.09 3.67
C GLN A 132 13.03 -14.03 3.23
N LEU A 133 13.97 -14.25 4.16
CA LEU A 133 15.42 -14.30 3.87
C LEU A 133 15.87 -15.59 3.19
N ASP A 134 15.20 -16.71 3.49
CA ASP A 134 15.52 -18.05 3.00
C ASP A 134 14.25 -18.90 3.00
N PRO A 135 13.49 -18.93 1.90
CA PRO A 135 12.16 -19.55 1.87
C PRO A 135 12.19 -21.06 2.09
N ASP A 136 11.56 -21.49 3.17
CA ASP A 136 11.25 -22.89 3.45
C ASP A 136 9.86 -22.95 4.11
N PRO A 137 8.84 -23.58 3.47
CA PRO A 137 7.49 -23.66 4.00
C PRO A 137 7.40 -24.18 5.44
N ALA A 138 8.35 -25.01 5.89
CA ALA A 138 8.38 -25.51 7.27
C ALA A 138 8.53 -24.38 8.31
N LYS A 139 9.19 -23.28 7.94
CA LYS A 139 9.44 -22.13 8.83
C LYS A 139 8.15 -21.39 9.22
N ILE A 140 7.14 -21.41 8.36
CA ILE A 140 5.87 -20.68 8.56
C ILE A 140 4.65 -21.60 8.68
N ALA A 141 4.81 -22.92 8.56
CA ALA A 141 3.71 -23.88 8.60
C ALA A 141 2.85 -23.72 9.87
N ARG A 142 3.49 -23.62 11.04
CA ARG A 142 2.76 -23.43 12.31
C ARG A 142 2.11 -22.05 12.42
N ALA A 143 2.78 -21.00 11.95
CA ALA A 143 2.22 -19.65 11.97
C ALA A 143 0.93 -19.60 11.14
N LYS A 144 0.95 -20.17 9.93
CA LYS A 144 -0.25 -20.31 9.08
C LYS A 144 -1.33 -21.13 9.77
N GLU A 145 -1.00 -22.34 10.24
CA GLU A 145 -1.95 -23.23 10.91
C GLU A 145 -2.70 -22.55 12.06
N VAL A 146 -1.96 -21.87 12.94
CA VAL A 146 -2.52 -21.23 14.13
C VAL A 146 -3.34 -20.01 13.76
N MET A 147 -2.80 -19.11 12.94
CA MET A 147 -3.46 -17.85 12.61
C MET A 147 -4.70 -18.09 11.73
N GLU A 148 -4.63 -18.99 10.74
CA GLU A 148 -5.79 -19.33 9.90
C GLU A 148 -6.91 -19.99 10.73
N TYR A 149 -6.56 -20.87 11.69
CA TYR A 149 -7.56 -21.40 12.61
C TYR A 149 -8.17 -20.31 13.49
N GLN A 150 -7.37 -19.40 14.06
CA GLN A 150 -7.87 -18.28 14.86
C GLN A 150 -8.85 -17.40 14.07
N MET A 151 -8.50 -17.06 12.83
CA MET A 151 -9.33 -16.25 11.93
C MET A 151 -10.63 -16.95 11.55
N SER A 152 -10.64 -18.28 11.51
CA SER A 152 -11.84 -19.08 11.20
C SER A 152 -12.88 -19.10 12.32
N THR A 153 -12.51 -18.73 13.55
CA THR A 153 -13.46 -18.74 14.68
C THR A 153 -14.34 -17.47 14.69
N SER A 154 -15.43 -17.53 15.44
CA SER A 154 -16.31 -16.38 15.67
C SER A 154 -15.81 -15.41 16.74
N ALA A 155 -14.77 -15.75 17.49
CA ALA A 155 -14.23 -14.87 18.53
C ALA A 155 -13.50 -13.67 17.92
N ASN A 156 -13.63 -12.51 18.55
CA ASN A 156 -12.97 -11.27 18.16
C ASN A 156 -12.23 -10.57 19.31
N ASP A 157 -12.25 -11.16 20.50
CA ASP A 157 -11.71 -10.66 21.76
C ASP A 157 -10.30 -11.19 22.07
N TYR A 158 -9.61 -11.73 21.08
CA TYR A 158 -8.26 -12.28 21.23
C TYR A 158 -7.26 -11.27 21.81
N TRP A 159 -7.39 -9.99 21.46
CA TRP A 159 -6.49 -8.92 21.89
C TRP A 159 -7.12 -8.12 23.04
N TRP A 160 -7.37 -8.81 24.15
CA TRP A 160 -8.02 -8.26 25.35
C TRP A 160 -7.08 -7.45 26.27
N TRP A 161 -5.78 -7.42 25.97
CA TRP A 161 -4.76 -6.62 26.66
C TRP A 161 -3.89 -5.87 25.65
N VAL A 162 -3.38 -4.71 26.05
CA VAL A 162 -2.74 -3.75 25.16
C VAL A 162 -1.47 -4.31 24.49
N ASP A 163 -0.68 -5.12 25.22
CA ASP A 163 0.58 -5.67 24.71
C ASP A 163 0.33 -6.63 23.53
N GLY A 164 -0.83 -7.30 23.50
CA GLY A 164 -1.24 -8.20 22.42
C GLY A 164 -1.24 -7.55 21.03
N LEU A 165 -1.38 -6.22 20.98
CA LEU A 165 -1.29 -5.45 19.74
C LEU A 165 0.12 -5.51 19.13
N TYR A 166 1.19 -5.39 19.92
CA TYR A 166 2.55 -5.58 19.40
C TYR A 166 2.80 -7.05 19.06
N MET A 167 2.28 -7.97 19.87
CA MET A 167 2.57 -9.38 19.70
C MET A 167 2.04 -9.91 18.37
N VAL A 168 0.82 -9.51 17.97
CA VAL A 168 0.10 -10.17 16.88
C VAL A 168 -0.19 -9.26 15.68
N MET A 169 -0.38 -7.94 15.82
CA MET A 169 -0.68 -7.11 14.63
C MET A 169 0.41 -7.22 13.52
N PRO A 170 1.72 -7.23 13.85
CA PRO A 170 2.73 -7.42 12.82
C PRO A 170 2.76 -8.85 12.25
N VAL A 171 2.27 -9.87 12.98
CA VAL A 171 2.13 -11.23 12.43
C VAL A 171 1.14 -11.22 11.28
N MET A 172 0.01 -10.51 11.43
CA MET A 172 -1.04 -10.45 10.40
C MET A 172 -0.52 -9.81 9.11
N THR A 173 0.14 -8.65 9.22
CA THR A 173 0.70 -7.95 8.05
C THR A 173 1.86 -8.73 7.40
N LYS A 174 2.70 -9.41 8.19
CA LYS A 174 3.76 -10.28 7.66
C LYS A 174 3.22 -11.51 6.94
N LEU A 175 2.22 -12.18 7.50
CA LEU A 175 1.58 -13.30 6.81
C LEU A 175 0.86 -12.83 5.55
N TYR A 176 0.20 -11.68 5.58
CA TYR A 176 -0.35 -11.04 4.38
C TYR A 176 0.71 -10.82 3.30
N GLN A 177 1.89 -10.28 3.63
CA GLN A 177 2.94 -10.08 2.62
C GLN A 177 3.41 -11.40 1.98
N VAL A 178 3.40 -12.51 2.73
CA VAL A 178 3.82 -13.82 2.23
C VAL A 178 2.72 -14.52 1.44
N THR A 179 1.45 -14.44 1.88
CA THR A 179 0.33 -15.19 1.28
C THR A 179 -0.47 -14.37 0.28
N GLY A 180 -0.55 -13.06 0.50
CA GLY A 180 -1.49 -12.11 -0.10
C GLY A 180 -2.96 -12.38 0.23
N ASP A 181 -3.23 -13.13 1.30
CA ASP A 181 -4.59 -13.37 1.78
C ASP A 181 -5.09 -12.18 2.60
N GLU A 182 -6.01 -11.42 2.03
CA GLU A 182 -6.64 -10.24 2.64
C GLU A 182 -7.35 -10.55 3.97
N GLN A 183 -7.71 -11.82 4.23
CA GLN A 183 -8.33 -12.20 5.51
C GLN A 183 -7.44 -11.85 6.71
N TYR A 184 -6.11 -11.88 6.55
CA TYR A 184 -5.20 -11.42 7.60
C TYR A 184 -5.38 -9.94 7.93
N LEU A 185 -5.61 -9.09 6.93
CA LEU A 185 -5.79 -7.65 7.12
C LEU A 185 -7.20 -7.31 7.64
N ASP A 186 -8.22 -8.03 7.18
CA ASP A 186 -9.59 -7.92 7.71
C ASP A 186 -9.65 -8.33 9.19
N LYS A 187 -9.02 -9.45 9.55
CA LYS A 187 -9.00 -9.91 10.95
C LYS A 187 -8.09 -9.07 11.83
N LEU A 188 -6.99 -8.53 11.30
CA LEU A 188 -6.22 -7.50 11.99
C LEU A 188 -7.11 -6.31 12.35
N HIS A 189 -7.98 -5.86 11.43
CA HIS A 189 -8.90 -4.77 11.67
C HIS A 189 -9.96 -5.11 12.72
N ASP A 190 -10.62 -6.26 12.59
CA ASP A 190 -11.65 -6.70 13.54
C ASP A 190 -11.12 -6.80 14.97
N TYR A 191 -9.97 -7.46 15.16
CA TYR A 191 -9.35 -7.63 16.47
C TYR A 191 -8.81 -6.31 17.02
N PHE A 192 -8.27 -5.44 16.16
CA PHE A 192 -7.86 -4.10 16.54
C PHE A 192 -9.06 -3.26 17.02
N LEU A 193 -10.19 -3.28 16.32
CA LEU A 193 -11.39 -2.53 16.72
C LEU A 193 -11.94 -2.99 18.07
N PHE A 194 -11.87 -4.29 18.38
CA PHE A 194 -12.21 -4.78 19.72
C PHE A 194 -11.30 -4.16 20.79
N ALA A 195 -9.98 -4.24 20.57
CA ALA A 195 -8.99 -3.69 21.51
C ALA A 195 -9.12 -2.16 21.66
N ASP A 196 -9.29 -1.43 20.55
CA ASP A 196 -9.50 0.02 20.51
C ASP A 196 -10.75 0.40 21.29
N LYS A 197 -11.87 -0.26 21.05
CA LYS A 197 -13.12 -0.01 21.79
C LYS A 197 -12.99 -0.27 23.28
N LEU A 198 -12.23 -1.29 23.69
CA LEU A 198 -12.07 -1.66 25.08
C LEU A 198 -11.12 -0.75 25.84
N MET A 199 -9.96 -0.44 25.24
CA MET A 199 -8.81 0.10 25.95
C MET A 199 -8.44 1.53 25.59
N TYR A 200 -8.86 2.05 24.42
CA TYR A 200 -8.50 3.41 23.99
C TYR A 200 -9.34 4.48 24.72
N ASP A 201 -8.66 5.41 25.40
CA ASP A 201 -9.29 6.61 25.96
C ASP A 201 -9.21 7.75 24.93
N SER A 202 -10.34 8.10 24.32
CA SER A 202 -10.39 9.14 23.28
C SER A 202 -10.07 10.55 23.78
N THR A 203 -10.14 10.79 25.11
CA THR A 203 -9.84 12.10 25.70
C THR A 203 -8.33 12.27 25.87
N GLU A 204 -7.66 11.28 26.47
CA GLU A 204 -6.20 11.34 26.67
C GLU A 204 -5.40 10.86 25.47
N GLN A 205 -6.07 10.19 24.52
CA GLN A 205 -5.47 9.58 23.33
C GLN A 205 -4.40 8.52 23.67
N LEU A 206 -4.63 7.75 24.73
CA LEU A 206 -3.77 6.69 25.26
C LEU A 206 -4.58 5.41 25.50
N TYR A 207 -3.92 4.27 25.64
CA TYR A 207 -4.54 2.97 25.90
C TYR A 207 -4.37 2.54 27.35
N TYR A 208 -5.48 2.21 28.02
CA TYR A 208 -5.41 1.45 29.27
C TYR A 208 -4.79 0.08 29.00
N ARG A 209 -4.08 -0.46 29.99
CA ARG A 209 -3.40 -1.75 29.86
C ARG A 209 -4.34 -2.91 29.55
N ASP A 210 -5.45 -2.94 30.27
CA ASP A 210 -6.54 -3.92 30.12
C ASP A 210 -7.79 -3.35 30.80
N ALA A 211 -8.91 -4.08 30.72
CA ALA A 211 -10.20 -3.66 31.25
C ALA A 211 -10.22 -3.28 32.75
N LYS A 212 -9.27 -3.77 33.56
CA LYS A 212 -9.23 -3.49 35.01
C LYS A 212 -8.75 -2.07 35.31
N TYR A 213 -8.01 -1.44 34.39
CA TYR A 213 -7.37 -0.14 34.60
C TYR A 213 -8.22 1.06 34.14
N ILE A 214 -9.43 0.79 33.63
CA ILE A 214 -10.33 1.82 33.10
C ILE A 214 -10.84 2.75 34.22
N TYR A 215 -10.69 4.06 34.02
CA TYR A 215 -11.21 5.12 34.88
C TYR A 215 -12.75 5.22 34.78
N PRO A 216 -13.49 5.59 35.85
CA PRO A 216 -13.04 6.00 37.18
C PRO A 216 -12.85 4.85 38.17
N LYS A 217 -13.06 3.60 37.77
CA LYS A 217 -13.00 2.45 38.69
C LYS A 217 -11.59 2.20 39.21
N HIS A 218 -10.60 2.31 38.33
CA HIS A 218 -9.19 2.34 38.71
C HIS A 218 -8.63 3.76 38.57
N LYS A 219 -7.73 4.13 39.48
CA LYS A 219 -7.06 5.43 39.52
C LYS A 219 -5.64 5.26 40.06
N THR A 220 -4.74 6.15 39.65
CA THR A 220 -3.45 6.29 40.32
C THR A 220 -3.62 6.73 41.78
N SER A 221 -2.54 6.69 42.56
CA SER A 221 -2.55 7.16 43.95
C SER A 221 -2.94 8.64 44.10
N ASN A 222 -2.80 9.45 43.04
CA ASN A 222 -3.21 10.86 43.01
C ASN A 222 -4.57 11.07 42.32
N GLY A 223 -5.35 10.01 42.10
CA GLY A 223 -6.71 10.09 41.56
C GLY A 223 -6.79 10.32 40.04
N LYS A 224 -5.69 10.15 39.30
CA LYS A 224 -5.63 10.33 37.84
C LYS A 224 -5.96 9.04 37.09
N LYS A 225 -6.15 9.16 35.78
CA LYS A 225 -6.17 8.02 34.85
C LYS A 225 -4.76 7.39 34.80
N ASP A 226 -4.70 6.06 34.75
CA ASP A 226 -3.45 5.30 34.84
C ASP A 226 -3.14 4.61 33.49
N PHE A 227 -2.23 5.21 32.72
CA PHE A 227 -1.76 4.68 31.43
C PHE A 227 -0.34 4.18 31.58
N TRP A 228 -0.10 2.94 31.18
CA TRP A 228 1.16 2.26 31.42
C TRP A 228 2.12 2.47 30.25
N ALA A 229 3.28 3.06 30.50
CA ALA A 229 4.22 3.45 29.45
C ALA A 229 4.66 2.30 28.53
N ARG A 230 4.98 1.12 29.08
CA ARG A 230 5.31 -0.04 28.23
C ARG A 230 4.09 -0.53 27.43
N GLY A 231 2.90 -0.47 28.00
CA GLY A 231 1.65 -0.85 27.32
C GLY A 231 1.40 0.01 26.08
N ASP A 232 1.37 1.33 26.23
CA ASP A 232 1.27 2.26 25.10
C ASP A 232 2.47 2.17 24.15
N GLY A 233 3.67 1.87 24.68
CA GLY A 233 4.87 1.59 23.88
C GLY A 233 4.65 0.43 22.92
N TRP A 234 4.08 -0.67 23.39
CA TRP A 234 3.72 -1.81 22.54
C TRP A 234 2.75 -1.42 21.43
N VAL A 235 1.68 -0.68 21.74
CA VAL A 235 0.73 -0.22 20.70
C VAL A 235 1.43 0.63 19.66
N PHE A 236 2.21 1.61 20.11
CA PHE A 236 2.81 2.58 19.22
C PHE A 236 3.86 1.95 18.30
N ALA A 237 4.71 1.07 18.83
CA ALA A 237 5.64 0.29 18.04
C ALA A 237 4.93 -0.73 17.12
N GLY A 238 3.84 -1.34 17.60
CA GLY A 238 3.03 -2.28 16.81
C GLY A 238 2.39 -1.60 15.61
N LEU A 239 1.79 -0.41 15.81
CA LEU A 239 1.23 0.41 14.74
C LEU A 239 2.30 0.85 13.73
N ALA A 240 3.50 1.23 14.18
CA ALA A 240 4.61 1.53 13.27
C ALA A 240 4.95 0.33 12.38
N LYS A 241 5.05 -0.87 12.95
CA LYS A 241 5.31 -2.10 12.18
C LYS A 241 4.16 -2.43 11.21
N VAL A 242 2.91 -2.28 11.64
CA VAL A 242 1.74 -2.44 10.75
C VAL A 242 1.82 -1.46 9.59
N LEU A 243 2.03 -0.18 9.84
CA LEU A 243 2.06 0.85 8.80
C LEU A 243 3.26 0.70 7.84
N ALA A 244 4.36 0.07 8.29
CA ALA A 244 5.51 -0.28 7.46
C ALA A 244 5.17 -1.38 6.46
N ASP A 245 4.39 -2.38 6.89
CA ASP A 245 4.10 -3.57 6.09
C ASP A 245 2.78 -3.47 5.31
N LEU A 246 1.82 -2.67 5.77
CA LEU A 246 0.49 -2.50 5.18
C LEU A 246 0.56 -1.73 3.85
N PRO A 247 -0.17 -2.14 2.80
CA PRO A 247 -0.21 -1.40 1.55
C PRO A 247 -0.54 0.08 1.76
N ALA A 248 0.17 0.96 1.05
CA ALA A 248 0.07 2.41 1.21
C ALA A 248 -1.35 2.96 0.95
N ASP A 249 -2.15 2.24 0.17
CA ASP A 249 -3.52 2.55 -0.20
C ASP A 249 -4.58 1.65 0.45
N HIS A 250 -4.18 0.81 1.41
CA HIS A 250 -5.11 -0.08 2.11
C HIS A 250 -6.22 0.70 2.84
N ALA A 251 -7.46 0.22 2.75
CA ALA A 251 -8.65 0.93 3.25
C ALA A 251 -8.56 1.30 4.74
N TYR A 252 -8.01 0.41 5.58
CA TYR A 252 -7.87 0.64 7.02
C TYR A 252 -6.65 1.48 7.40
N ARG A 253 -5.74 1.78 6.46
CA ARG A 253 -4.49 2.51 6.75
C ARG A 253 -4.75 3.86 7.42
N SER A 254 -5.76 4.58 6.94
CA SER A 254 -6.13 5.90 7.48
C SER A 254 -6.49 5.86 8.96
N LEU A 255 -7.17 4.80 9.42
CA LEU A 255 -7.48 4.59 10.83
C LEU A 255 -6.20 4.39 11.65
N TYR A 256 -5.29 3.53 11.18
CA TYR A 256 -4.03 3.26 11.88
C TYR A 256 -3.12 4.48 11.92
N GLU A 257 -3.01 5.23 10.82
CA GLU A 257 -2.25 6.48 10.81
C GLU A 257 -2.86 7.54 11.73
N SER A 258 -4.19 7.67 11.73
CA SER A 258 -4.89 8.57 12.64
C SER A 258 -4.59 8.22 14.10
N ARG A 259 -4.71 6.93 14.46
CA ARG A 259 -4.45 6.47 15.81
C ARG A 259 -2.98 6.62 16.21
N PHE A 260 -2.06 6.33 15.29
CA PHE A 260 -0.64 6.54 15.47
C PHE A 260 -0.30 8.02 15.71
N ARG A 261 -0.87 8.95 14.92
CA ARG A 261 -0.68 10.40 15.13
C ARG A 261 -1.25 10.88 16.46
N SER A 262 -2.43 10.41 16.86
CA SER A 262 -3.02 10.71 18.17
C SER A 262 -2.11 10.27 19.32
N LEU A 263 -1.65 9.01 19.30
CA LEU A 263 -0.72 8.49 20.29
C LEU A 263 0.59 9.29 20.32
N ALA A 264 1.18 9.59 19.16
CA ALA A 264 2.41 10.39 19.08
C ALA A 264 2.22 11.76 19.77
N GLY A 265 1.06 12.40 19.61
CA GLY A 265 0.70 13.64 20.29
C GLY A 265 0.70 13.49 21.82
N ALA A 266 0.00 12.48 22.35
CA ALA A 266 -0.08 12.22 23.78
C ALA A 266 1.28 11.80 24.40
N ILE A 267 2.04 10.96 23.70
CA ILE A 267 3.40 10.54 24.07
C ILE A 267 4.32 11.77 24.16
N LYS A 268 4.34 12.64 23.15
CA LYS A 268 5.11 13.89 23.20
C LYS A 268 4.77 14.73 24.44
N ASN A 269 3.48 14.86 24.75
CA ASN A 269 3.01 15.73 25.84
C ASN A 269 3.28 15.15 27.24
N SER A 270 3.58 13.85 27.34
CA SER A 270 3.84 13.15 28.61
C SER A 270 5.33 12.88 28.88
N GLN A 271 6.23 13.28 27.96
CA GLN A 271 7.67 13.08 28.12
C GLN A 271 8.20 13.85 29.35
N GLN A 272 9.02 13.19 30.16
CA GLN A 272 9.69 13.85 31.28
C GLN A 272 10.82 14.77 30.79
N PRO A 273 11.18 15.83 31.54
CA PRO A 273 12.25 16.74 31.16
C PRO A 273 13.58 16.04 30.81
N GLU A 274 13.89 14.95 31.50
CA GLU A 274 15.08 14.11 31.35
C GLU A 274 15.04 13.22 30.09
N GLY A 275 13.90 13.14 29.39
CA GLY A 275 13.74 12.47 28.10
C GLY A 275 13.10 11.09 28.13
N TYR A 276 12.97 10.47 29.32
CA TYR A 276 12.23 9.22 29.49
C TYR A 276 10.73 9.44 29.72
N TRP A 277 9.97 8.35 29.77
CA TRP A 277 8.59 8.32 30.26
C TRP A 277 8.50 7.52 31.56
N SER A 278 7.75 8.03 32.54
CA SER A 278 7.47 7.31 33.79
C SER A 278 6.52 6.15 33.54
N ARG A 279 6.54 5.14 34.41
CA ARG A 279 5.67 3.94 34.28
C ARG A 279 4.19 4.27 34.16
N SER A 280 3.71 5.27 34.90
CA SER A 280 2.39 5.87 34.70
C SER A 280 2.57 7.19 33.94
N LEU A 281 2.07 7.27 32.69
CA LEU A 281 2.38 8.36 31.76
C LEU A 281 1.91 9.72 32.23
N LEU A 282 0.73 9.78 32.85
CA LEU A 282 0.09 11.03 33.28
C LEU A 282 0.26 11.29 34.80
N ASP A 283 0.94 10.39 35.51
CA ASP A 283 1.21 10.55 36.93
C ASP A 283 2.63 10.09 37.33
N PRO A 284 3.67 10.89 37.01
CA PRO A 284 5.05 10.54 37.31
C PRO A 284 5.30 10.30 38.81
N GLN A 285 4.52 10.95 39.69
CA GLN A 285 4.65 10.75 41.15
C GLN A 285 4.10 9.40 41.61
N HIS A 286 3.18 8.79 40.85
CA HIS A 286 2.66 7.47 41.18
C HIS A 286 3.76 6.42 41.08
N ALA A 287 4.53 6.40 40.00
CA ALA A 287 5.64 5.45 39.81
C ALA A 287 6.86 6.20 39.24
N PRO A 288 7.64 6.86 40.12
CA PRO A 288 8.65 7.82 39.73
C PRO A 288 9.89 7.20 39.12
N GLY A 289 10.71 8.07 38.54
CA GLY A 289 12.01 7.73 37.98
C GLY A 289 11.95 7.10 36.57
N PRO A 290 13.14 6.81 36.02
CA PRO A 290 13.30 6.32 34.66
C PRO A 290 12.73 4.92 34.45
N GLU A 291 12.21 4.69 33.24
CA GLU A 291 11.82 3.37 32.73
C GLU A 291 12.21 3.27 31.25
N THR A 292 12.93 2.21 30.89
CA THR A 292 13.59 2.10 29.59
C THR A 292 12.73 1.48 28.51
N SER A 293 11.93 0.46 28.80
CA SER A 293 11.22 -0.29 27.75
C SER A 293 10.17 0.55 27.03
N GLY A 294 9.30 1.26 27.75
CA GLY A 294 8.34 2.19 27.15
C GLY A 294 9.05 3.31 26.40
N THR A 295 10.08 3.90 26.99
CA THR A 295 10.90 4.95 26.36
C THR A 295 11.53 4.49 25.04
N ALA A 296 12.03 3.26 24.98
CA ALA A 296 12.63 2.70 23.78
C ALA A 296 11.59 2.46 22.67
N PHE A 297 10.41 1.90 22.99
CA PHE A 297 9.33 1.75 22.00
C PHE A 297 8.80 3.08 21.49
N PHE A 298 8.65 4.09 22.36
CA PHE A 298 8.28 5.43 21.94
C PHE A 298 9.33 6.06 21.02
N THR A 299 10.61 5.91 21.36
CA THR A 299 11.71 6.42 20.52
C THR A 299 11.71 5.76 19.15
N TYR A 300 11.55 4.42 19.09
CA TYR A 300 11.40 3.68 17.83
C TYR A 300 10.22 4.20 17.00
N GLY A 301 9.01 4.27 17.58
CA GLY A 301 7.82 4.70 16.84
C GLY A 301 7.93 6.15 16.35
N LEU A 302 8.46 7.06 17.17
CA LEU A 302 8.63 8.46 16.79
C LEU A 302 9.62 8.60 15.63
N LEU A 303 10.77 7.92 15.71
CA LEU A 303 11.76 7.87 14.63
C LEU A 303 11.17 7.27 13.36
N TRP A 304 10.47 6.13 13.46
CA TRP A 304 9.84 5.49 12.32
C TRP A 304 8.82 6.42 11.66
N GLY A 305 7.99 7.10 12.46
CA GLY A 305 7.00 8.05 11.97
C GLY A 305 7.63 9.25 11.25
N ILE A 306 8.78 9.73 11.71
CA ILE A 306 9.56 10.78 11.04
C ILE A 306 10.16 10.26 9.73
N ASN A 307 10.83 9.10 9.77
CA ASN A 307 11.48 8.49 8.60
C ASN A 307 10.49 8.21 7.46
N ASN A 308 9.24 7.88 7.81
CA ASN A 308 8.19 7.51 6.86
C ASN A 308 7.20 8.65 6.58
N ASN A 309 7.52 9.88 6.97
CA ASN A 309 6.70 11.09 6.74
C ASN A 309 5.26 11.00 7.31
N VAL A 310 5.04 10.17 8.32
CA VAL A 310 3.76 10.08 9.05
C VAL A 310 3.68 11.17 10.14
N LEU A 311 4.83 11.54 10.70
CA LEU A 311 5.02 12.58 11.70
C LEU A 311 5.99 13.65 11.18
N ASP A 312 5.74 14.92 11.50
CA ASP A 312 6.61 16.00 11.06
C ASP A 312 7.89 16.11 11.92
N ALA A 313 9.05 16.13 11.26
CA ALA A 313 10.33 16.14 11.95
C ALA A 313 10.53 17.37 12.85
N LYS A 314 9.94 18.52 12.51
CA LYS A 314 10.10 19.76 13.29
C LYS A 314 9.47 19.64 14.68
N THR A 315 8.32 19.00 14.79
CA THR A 315 7.60 18.80 16.04
C THR A 315 8.19 17.69 16.89
N TYR A 316 8.57 16.56 16.27
CA TYR A 316 8.90 15.34 17.00
C TYR A 316 10.40 15.08 17.18
N MET A 317 11.28 15.65 16.36
CA MET A 317 12.73 15.45 16.52
C MET A 317 13.28 15.92 17.88
N PRO A 318 12.82 17.05 18.47
CA PRO A 318 13.27 17.43 19.82
C PRO A 318 12.90 16.40 20.90
N VAL A 319 11.77 15.71 20.73
CA VAL A 319 11.30 14.65 21.63
C VAL A 319 12.21 13.43 21.52
N VAL A 320 12.48 13.01 20.27
CA VAL A 320 13.40 11.92 19.93
C VAL A 320 14.80 12.19 20.45
N ALA A 321 15.29 13.43 20.34
CA ALA A 321 16.64 13.75 20.78
C ALA A 321 16.82 13.58 22.30
N LYS A 322 15.83 13.99 23.09
CA LYS A 322 15.86 13.78 24.54
C LYS A 322 15.77 12.30 24.90
N SER A 323 14.86 11.56 24.26
CA SER A 323 14.70 10.13 24.56
C SER A 323 15.89 9.31 24.09
N TRP A 324 16.48 9.62 22.93
CA TRP A 324 17.72 9.01 22.46
C TRP A 324 18.90 9.32 23.38
N ASN A 325 19.00 10.55 23.88
CA ASN A 325 20.01 10.90 24.88
C ASN A 325 19.85 10.06 26.15
N TYR A 326 18.62 9.92 26.68
CA TYR A 326 18.36 9.01 27.80
C TYR A 326 18.77 7.56 27.48
N LEU A 327 18.36 7.02 26.33
CA LEU A 327 18.68 5.63 25.97
C LEU A 327 20.18 5.41 25.86
N SER A 328 20.89 6.28 25.13
CA SER A 328 22.31 6.11 24.83
C SER A 328 23.25 6.49 25.97
N GLN A 329 22.86 7.41 26.86
CA GLN A 329 23.72 7.92 27.93
C GLN A 329 23.36 7.41 29.33
N THR A 330 22.11 6.99 29.55
CA THR A 330 21.61 6.58 30.87
C THR A 330 21.21 5.11 30.92
N ALA A 331 20.44 4.65 29.92
CA ALA A 331 19.92 3.27 29.94
C ALA A 331 20.98 2.24 29.50
N VAL A 332 21.73 2.53 28.44
CA VAL A 332 22.83 1.67 27.98
C VAL A 332 24.03 1.84 28.91
N GLN A 333 24.37 0.79 29.64
CA GLN A 333 25.52 0.76 30.54
C GLN A 333 26.83 0.60 29.75
N PRO A 334 28.00 0.95 30.34
CA PRO A 334 29.30 0.79 29.68
C PRO A 334 29.57 -0.62 29.15
N SER A 335 29.06 -1.66 29.84
CA SER A 335 29.17 -3.07 29.45
C SER A 335 28.33 -3.47 28.23
N GLY A 336 27.30 -2.71 27.89
CA GLY A 336 26.27 -3.10 26.92
C GLY A 336 24.95 -3.56 27.55
N LYS A 337 24.94 -3.79 28.86
CA LYS A 337 23.71 -4.09 29.61
C LYS A 337 22.72 -2.91 29.50
N ILE A 338 21.43 -3.23 29.36
CA ILE A 338 20.36 -2.23 29.37
C ILE A 338 19.76 -2.15 30.78
N GLY A 339 19.80 -0.98 31.39
CA GLY A 339 19.26 -0.72 32.72
C GLY A 339 17.84 -0.14 32.75
N TYR A 340 17.27 -0.03 33.94
CA TYR A 340 15.96 0.58 34.20
C TYR A 340 14.79 -0.06 33.42
N VAL A 341 14.89 -1.33 33.07
CA VAL A 341 13.78 -2.06 32.45
C VAL A 341 12.83 -2.52 33.55
N GLN A 342 11.56 -2.09 33.53
CA GLN A 342 10.62 -2.53 34.55
C GLN A 342 10.37 -4.06 34.45
N PRO A 343 10.52 -4.84 35.54
CA PRO A 343 10.32 -6.30 35.54
C PRO A 343 8.94 -6.77 35.07
N ILE A 344 8.86 -8.04 34.68
CA ILE A 344 7.60 -8.72 34.35
C ILE A 344 6.76 -8.86 35.63
N GLY A 345 5.44 -8.67 35.52
CA GLY A 345 4.51 -8.88 36.64
C GLY A 345 4.48 -7.78 37.70
N GLU A 346 5.47 -6.89 37.75
CA GLU A 346 5.45 -5.73 38.65
C GLU A 346 4.45 -4.68 38.16
N ARG A 347 3.50 -4.33 39.03
CA ARG A 347 2.60 -3.17 38.82
C ARG A 347 3.39 -1.87 39.02
N ALA A 348 2.82 -0.75 38.60
CA ALA A 348 3.28 0.56 39.02
C ALA A 348 3.07 0.67 40.56
N ILE A 349 4.08 0.27 41.33
CA ILE A 349 4.03 0.32 42.78
C ILE A 349 4.30 1.76 43.23
N PRO A 350 3.39 2.37 44.01
CA PRO A 350 3.55 3.73 44.51
C PRO A 350 4.93 4.02 45.11
N GLY A 351 5.64 4.99 44.56
CA GLY A 351 6.92 5.48 45.09
C GLY A 351 8.15 4.60 44.88
N GLN A 352 8.02 3.38 44.34
CA GLN A 352 9.17 2.55 43.96
C GLN A 352 9.84 3.16 42.73
N VAL A 353 11.17 3.12 42.62
CA VAL A 353 11.93 3.46 41.40
C VAL A 353 12.47 2.17 40.78
N VAL A 354 12.53 2.09 39.45
CA VAL A 354 13.10 0.91 38.78
C VAL A 354 14.59 0.85 39.04
N ASP A 355 15.10 -0.34 39.39
CA ASP A 355 16.53 -0.54 39.61
C ASP A 355 17.30 -0.30 38.30
N GLN A 356 18.38 0.48 38.39
CA GLN A 356 19.33 0.70 37.32
C GLN A 356 19.88 -0.61 36.75
N GLN A 357 20.02 -1.65 37.58
CA GLN A 357 20.51 -2.96 37.17
C GLN A 357 19.43 -3.87 36.59
N SER A 358 18.16 -3.45 36.60
CA SER A 358 17.07 -4.23 36.04
C SER A 358 17.15 -4.25 34.51
N THR A 359 17.28 -5.45 33.96
CA THR A 359 17.34 -5.73 32.52
C THR A 359 16.36 -6.86 32.20
N ALA A 360 15.84 -6.87 30.97
CA ALA A 360 15.07 -8.00 30.45
C ALA A 360 15.24 -8.09 28.94
N ASN A 361 15.14 -9.31 28.41
CA ASN A 361 15.11 -9.68 26.98
C ASN A 361 14.26 -8.69 26.14
N PHE A 362 12.98 -8.50 26.47
CA PHE A 362 12.10 -7.59 25.72
C PHE A 362 12.57 -6.12 25.76
N GLY A 363 13.22 -5.68 26.84
CA GLY A 363 13.77 -4.33 26.96
C GLY A 363 15.00 -4.13 26.07
N VAL A 364 15.86 -5.14 25.95
CA VAL A 364 16.98 -5.16 25.00
C VAL A 364 16.46 -5.10 23.57
N GLY A 365 15.45 -5.91 23.24
CA GLY A 365 14.78 -5.87 21.93
C GLY A 365 14.27 -4.46 21.58
N ALA A 366 13.60 -3.79 22.52
CA ALA A 366 13.09 -2.43 22.35
C ALA A 366 14.21 -1.41 22.04
N VAL A 367 15.34 -1.47 22.74
CA VAL A 367 16.49 -0.59 22.49
C VAL A 367 17.10 -0.86 21.12
N LEU A 368 17.20 -2.12 20.70
CA LEU A 368 17.70 -2.48 19.36
C LEU A 368 16.78 -1.95 18.25
N LEU A 369 15.45 -1.98 18.44
CA LEU A 369 14.50 -1.35 17.51
C LEU A 369 14.76 0.15 17.37
N ALA A 370 14.86 0.87 18.50
CA ALA A 370 15.12 2.31 18.50
C ALA A 370 16.47 2.66 17.86
N ALA A 371 17.51 1.88 18.15
CA ALA A 371 18.84 2.09 17.57
C ALA A 371 18.88 1.79 16.07
N ALA A 372 18.20 0.73 15.61
CA ALA A 372 18.09 0.42 14.19
C ALA A 372 17.38 1.54 13.43
N GLU A 373 16.30 2.08 13.98
CA GLU A 373 15.55 3.17 13.34
C GLU A 373 16.30 4.51 13.37
N MET A 374 17.08 4.76 14.44
CA MET A 374 18.00 5.90 14.51
C MET A 374 19.06 5.80 13.41
N LEU A 375 19.61 4.60 13.18
CA LEU A 375 20.58 4.40 12.13
C LEU A 375 19.98 4.65 10.73
N ARG A 376 18.73 4.24 10.48
CA ARG A 376 18.00 4.57 9.25
C ARG A 376 17.80 6.07 9.06
N TYR A 377 17.47 6.79 10.14
CA TYR A 377 17.34 8.24 10.11
C TYR A 377 18.65 8.93 9.73
N LEU A 378 19.79 8.44 10.24
CA LEU A 378 21.11 9.00 9.97
C LEU A 378 21.68 8.57 8.61
N GLU A 379 21.23 7.44 8.05
CA GLU A 379 21.66 6.90 6.75
C GLU A 379 20.47 6.60 5.80
N PRO A 380 19.74 7.63 5.34
CA PRO A 380 18.57 7.44 4.48
C PRO A 380 18.92 6.79 3.12
N GLU A 381 20.09 7.09 2.54
CA GLU A 381 20.50 6.60 1.22
C GLU A 381 20.84 5.10 1.18
N LYS A 382 21.40 4.54 2.27
CA LYS A 382 21.67 3.09 2.37
C LYS A 382 20.41 2.29 2.67
N THR A 383 19.43 2.90 3.33
CA THR A 383 18.17 2.24 3.69
C THR A 383 17.34 1.93 2.44
N ALA A 384 17.32 2.83 1.43
CA ALA A 384 16.64 2.62 0.16
C ALA A 384 17.20 1.42 -0.65
N ALA A 385 18.51 1.17 -0.60
CA ALA A 385 19.15 0.05 -1.29
C ALA A 385 18.84 -1.32 -0.65
N THR A 386 18.71 -1.37 0.69
CA THR A 386 18.40 -2.60 1.42
C THR A 386 16.93 -3.03 1.27
N THR A 387 15.99 -2.08 1.14
CA THR A 387 14.57 -2.38 0.88
C THR A 387 14.35 -3.02 -0.50
N VAL A 388 15.16 -2.65 -1.50
CA VAL A 388 15.14 -3.27 -2.84
C VAL A 388 15.76 -4.67 -2.82
N ALA A 389 16.84 -4.88 -2.05
CA ALA A 389 17.51 -6.18 -1.97
C ALA A 389 16.78 -7.22 -1.09
N ALA A 390 16.00 -6.79 -0.10
CA ALA A 390 15.19 -7.70 0.72
C ALA A 390 13.87 -8.13 0.03
N GLY A 391 13.38 -7.35 -0.94
CA GLY A 391 12.19 -7.67 -1.73
C GLY A 391 12.44 -8.62 -2.91
N PHE A 392 13.71 -8.86 -3.26
CA PHE A 392 14.11 -9.77 -4.33
C PHE A 392 15.23 -10.66 -3.78
N GLY A 393 14.92 -11.93 -3.46
CA GLY A 393 15.88 -12.94 -3.03
C GLY A 393 16.91 -13.30 -4.10
N ILE A 394 17.77 -12.34 -4.48
CA ILE A 394 18.82 -12.50 -5.48
C ILE A 394 20.14 -12.69 -4.73
N THR A 395 20.56 -13.95 -4.62
CA THR A 395 21.95 -14.28 -4.34
C THR A 395 22.77 -13.99 -5.60
N THR A 396 23.75 -13.10 -5.52
CA THR A 396 24.80 -13.02 -6.54
C THR A 396 26.10 -13.53 -5.95
N ALA A 397 26.59 -14.62 -6.53
CA ALA A 397 27.92 -15.14 -6.30
C ALA A 397 28.97 -14.17 -6.88
N ALA A 398 30.06 -14.00 -6.15
CA ALA A 398 31.17 -13.13 -6.52
C ALA A 398 31.95 -13.64 -7.75
N ALA A 399 32.28 -12.72 -8.65
CA ALA A 399 33.48 -12.78 -9.50
C ALA A 399 33.92 -11.33 -9.77
N GLY A 400 35.16 -11.00 -9.39
CA GLY A 400 35.68 -9.63 -9.46
C GLY A 400 36.29 -9.27 -10.81
N GLN A 401 36.42 -7.96 -11.06
CA GLN A 401 37.69 -7.25 -11.29
C GLN A 401 37.44 -5.76 -11.47
N ASP A 402 38.44 -4.97 -11.11
CA ASP A 402 38.49 -3.51 -11.07
C ASP A 402 38.03 -2.80 -12.34
N GLN A 403 37.31 -1.69 -12.16
CA GLN A 403 37.66 -0.43 -12.82
C GLN A 403 37.09 0.76 -12.05
N ALA A 404 37.97 1.69 -11.70
CA ALA A 404 37.64 2.98 -11.14
C ALA A 404 36.84 3.84 -12.13
N ALA A 405 35.73 4.41 -11.69
CA ALA A 405 35.10 5.56 -12.35
C ALA A 405 34.57 6.54 -11.30
N ALA A 406 34.98 7.79 -11.47
CA ALA A 406 34.65 8.90 -10.61
C ALA A 406 33.21 9.42 -10.80
N SER A 407 32.72 10.08 -9.74
CA SER A 407 31.73 11.17 -9.71
C SER A 407 30.31 10.92 -10.24
N GLY A 408 29.32 11.21 -9.37
CA GLY A 408 27.97 11.58 -9.80
C GLY A 408 26.89 11.23 -8.79
N GLY A 409 26.66 12.11 -7.80
CA GLY A 409 25.41 12.08 -7.05
C GLY A 409 24.27 12.45 -7.99
N THR A 410 23.49 11.47 -8.43
CA THR A 410 22.25 11.71 -9.16
C THR A 410 21.10 11.69 -8.15
N ALA A 411 20.45 12.83 -7.98
CA ALA A 411 19.04 12.84 -7.57
C ALA A 411 18.31 11.78 -8.41
N VAL A 412 17.50 10.93 -7.78
CA VAL A 412 16.64 10.00 -8.53
C VAL A 412 15.78 10.87 -9.45
N ALA A 413 16.15 10.90 -10.73
CA ALA A 413 15.42 11.64 -11.72
C ALA A 413 14.02 11.03 -11.77
N THR A 414 12.99 11.86 -11.56
CA THR A 414 11.63 11.50 -11.90
C THR A 414 11.65 10.91 -13.32
N PRO A 415 11.10 9.70 -13.54
CA PRO A 415 11.06 9.13 -14.88
C PRO A 415 10.36 10.13 -15.80
N ARG A 416 11.09 10.59 -16.81
CA ARG A 416 10.55 11.45 -17.85
C ARG A 416 10.67 10.70 -19.16
N TYR A 417 9.53 10.44 -19.77
CA TYR A 417 9.40 9.72 -21.01
C TYR A 417 9.34 10.71 -22.17
N ASP A 418 10.03 10.40 -23.26
CA ASP A 418 9.94 11.12 -24.53
C ASP A 418 9.26 10.26 -25.62
N ARG A 419 8.87 9.03 -25.28
CA ARG A 419 8.32 8.00 -26.16
C ARG A 419 7.50 6.98 -25.36
N PHE A 420 6.67 6.20 -26.05
CA PHE A 420 6.04 5.01 -25.48
C PHE A 420 7.06 3.87 -25.42
N HIS A 421 7.02 3.09 -24.33
CA HIS A 421 7.78 1.86 -24.13
C HIS A 421 6.79 0.70 -24.00
N THR A 422 6.43 0.08 -25.11
CA THR A 422 5.29 -0.86 -25.16
C THR A 422 5.57 -2.11 -24.33
N GLY A 423 4.61 -2.50 -23.48
CA GLY A 423 4.70 -3.70 -22.62
C GLY A 423 5.62 -3.57 -21.41
N GLN A 424 6.32 -2.43 -21.24
CA GLN A 424 7.15 -2.16 -20.07
C GLN A 424 6.33 -1.53 -18.92
N PRO A 425 6.78 -1.66 -17.66
CA PRO A 425 6.20 -0.91 -16.55
C PRO A 425 6.21 0.60 -16.82
N TRP A 426 5.06 1.24 -16.63
CA TRP A 426 4.90 2.67 -16.89
C TRP A 426 4.65 3.41 -15.58
N TYR A 427 5.55 4.33 -15.24
CA TYR A 427 5.50 5.08 -14.00
C TYR A 427 4.99 6.52 -14.23
N ASP A 428 4.33 7.07 -13.23
CA ASP A 428 3.83 8.43 -13.23
C ASP A 428 4.95 9.45 -12.91
N THR A 429 4.62 10.75 -12.92
CA THR A 429 5.56 11.83 -12.59
C THR A 429 6.00 11.87 -11.12
N LYS A 430 5.56 10.93 -10.28
CA LYS A 430 6.02 10.71 -8.90
C LYS A 430 6.82 9.40 -8.77
N GLY A 431 7.06 8.69 -9.87
CA GLY A 431 7.75 7.40 -9.89
C GLY A 431 6.90 6.23 -9.41
N GLN A 432 5.57 6.37 -9.34
CA GLN A 432 4.63 5.31 -8.97
C GLN A 432 4.13 4.58 -10.20
N LEU A 433 3.95 3.26 -10.12
CA LEU A 433 3.39 2.48 -11.24
C LEU A 433 1.97 2.96 -11.55
N ILE A 434 1.70 3.27 -12.81
CA ILE A 434 0.37 3.70 -13.25
C ILE A 434 -0.63 2.55 -13.11
N ASN A 435 -1.76 2.82 -12.48
CA ASN A 435 -2.83 1.86 -12.20
C ASN A 435 -4.16 2.42 -12.73
N ALA A 436 -4.45 2.13 -14.00
CA ALA A 436 -5.57 2.65 -14.77
C ALA A 436 -6.04 1.62 -15.82
N HIS A 437 -6.39 0.42 -15.35
CA HIS A 437 -6.74 -0.72 -16.21
C HIS A 437 -8.14 -0.62 -16.79
N GLY A 438 -8.43 -1.33 -17.89
CA GLY A 438 -9.74 -1.26 -18.53
C GLY A 438 -10.09 0.16 -19.03
N GLY A 439 -9.10 1.06 -19.05
CA GLY A 439 -9.31 2.49 -19.04
C GLY A 439 -9.63 3.11 -20.39
N GLY A 440 -9.95 4.40 -20.36
CA GLY A 440 -10.11 5.24 -21.54
C GLY A 440 -9.52 6.63 -21.31
N VAL A 441 -9.22 7.33 -22.40
CA VAL A 441 -8.60 8.66 -22.34
C VAL A 441 -9.54 9.71 -22.90
N LEU A 442 -9.80 10.75 -22.12
CA LEU A 442 -10.57 11.93 -22.51
C LEU A 442 -9.63 13.12 -22.70
N TYR A 443 -9.69 13.78 -23.87
CA TYR A 443 -9.05 15.08 -24.03
C TYR A 443 -9.98 16.21 -23.57
N SER A 444 -9.49 17.08 -22.69
CA SER A 444 -10.23 18.26 -22.21
C SER A 444 -9.27 19.36 -21.81
N LYS A 445 -9.56 20.61 -22.23
CA LYS A 445 -8.82 21.81 -21.81
C LYS A 445 -7.29 21.67 -21.93
N ASP A 446 -6.80 21.30 -23.11
CA ASP A 446 -5.35 21.19 -23.42
C ASP A 446 -4.62 20.06 -22.67
N ARG A 447 -5.36 19.05 -22.21
CA ARG A 447 -4.81 17.89 -21.49
C ARG A 447 -5.58 16.62 -21.81
N TYR A 448 -4.86 15.51 -21.80
CA TYR A 448 -5.43 14.16 -21.77
C TYR A 448 -5.67 13.74 -20.33
N TYR A 449 -6.78 13.05 -20.09
CA TYR A 449 -7.16 12.47 -18.81
C TYR A 449 -7.42 10.98 -18.99
N TRP A 450 -6.55 10.14 -18.42
CA TRP A 450 -6.66 8.70 -18.47
C TRP A 450 -7.41 8.21 -17.24
N PHE A 451 -8.63 7.71 -17.44
CA PHE A 451 -9.43 7.08 -16.41
C PHE A 451 -9.30 5.58 -16.52
N GLY A 452 -9.15 4.90 -15.40
CA GLY A 452 -9.07 3.45 -15.37
C GLY A 452 -9.46 2.87 -14.03
N GLU A 453 -9.65 1.56 -14.03
CA GLU A 453 -9.85 0.76 -12.83
C GLU A 453 -8.61 0.89 -11.95
N LYS A 454 -8.80 1.29 -10.70
CA LYS A 454 -7.77 1.14 -9.70
C LYS A 454 -7.84 -0.28 -9.16
N ARG A 455 -6.84 -1.10 -9.47
CA ARG A 455 -6.77 -2.50 -9.03
C ARG A 455 -5.79 -2.66 -7.88
N GLY A 456 -6.27 -3.27 -6.79
CA GLY A 456 -5.42 -3.93 -5.81
C GLY A 456 -4.92 -5.27 -6.33
N ARG A 457 -4.44 -6.17 -5.46
CA ARG A 457 -4.00 -7.51 -5.91
C ARG A 457 -5.13 -8.32 -6.55
N HIS A 458 -6.31 -8.29 -5.92
CA HIS A 458 -7.51 -9.02 -6.35
C HIS A 458 -8.81 -8.18 -6.29
N ALA A 459 -8.74 -6.92 -5.82
CA ALA A 459 -9.91 -6.09 -5.56
C ALA A 459 -9.98 -4.85 -6.47
N SER A 460 -11.20 -4.35 -6.67
CA SER A 460 -11.46 -3.05 -7.29
C SER A 460 -11.48 -1.96 -6.21
N GLU A 461 -10.69 -0.92 -6.37
CA GLU A 461 -10.51 0.17 -5.41
C GLU A 461 -11.12 1.51 -5.89
N GLY A 462 -11.84 1.48 -7.00
CA GLY A 462 -12.49 2.65 -7.61
C GLY A 462 -11.93 2.97 -8.99
N VAL A 463 -12.07 4.24 -9.39
CA VAL A 463 -11.61 4.76 -10.67
C VAL A 463 -10.57 5.84 -10.43
N THR A 464 -9.33 5.60 -10.87
CA THR A 464 -8.24 6.58 -10.88
C THR A 464 -8.34 7.50 -12.08
N VAL A 465 -7.73 8.68 -11.98
CA VAL A 465 -7.50 9.57 -13.12
C VAL A 465 -6.07 10.08 -13.12
N TYR A 466 -5.43 10.00 -14.28
CA TYR A 466 -4.12 10.60 -14.55
C TYR A 466 -4.27 11.70 -15.59
N SER A 467 -3.45 12.75 -15.55
CA SER A 467 -3.44 13.80 -16.56
C SER A 467 -2.09 13.94 -17.27
N SER A 468 -2.12 14.24 -18.56
CA SER A 468 -0.90 14.41 -19.37
C SER A 468 -1.09 15.48 -20.45
N LYS A 469 0.00 16.12 -20.85
CA LYS A 469 0.05 17.00 -22.04
C LYS A 469 0.62 16.31 -23.28
N ASP A 470 1.39 15.23 -23.09
CA ASP A 470 2.21 14.62 -24.14
C ASP A 470 1.93 13.12 -24.33
N LEU A 471 0.98 12.56 -23.58
CA LEU A 471 0.62 11.13 -23.53
C LEU A 471 1.73 10.21 -23.00
N TYR A 472 2.92 10.71 -22.69
CA TYR A 472 4.04 9.93 -22.17
C TYR A 472 4.17 10.07 -20.64
N ASN A 473 4.04 11.30 -20.17
CA ASN A 473 4.25 11.68 -18.78
C ASN A 473 2.91 11.96 -18.11
N TRP A 474 2.54 11.08 -17.19
CA TRP A 474 1.23 11.11 -16.53
C TRP A 474 1.36 11.57 -15.09
N THR A 475 0.58 12.58 -14.71
CA THR A 475 0.45 13.04 -13.33
C THR A 475 -0.76 12.37 -12.69
N ASP A 476 -0.56 11.67 -11.58
CA ASP A 476 -1.63 11.13 -10.75
C ASP A 476 -2.47 12.26 -10.12
N GLU A 477 -3.75 12.32 -10.49
CA GLU A 477 -4.75 13.26 -9.98
C GLU A 477 -5.65 12.62 -8.89
N GLY A 478 -5.37 11.36 -8.50
CA GLY A 478 -6.08 10.62 -7.47
C GLY A 478 -7.30 9.84 -7.97
N LEU A 479 -8.20 9.50 -7.04
CA LEU A 479 -9.45 8.83 -7.36
C LEU A 479 -10.49 9.80 -7.92
N ALA A 480 -10.90 9.56 -9.16
CA ALA A 480 -12.07 10.22 -9.75
C ALA A 480 -13.36 9.75 -9.07
N PHE A 481 -13.47 8.46 -8.77
CA PHE A 481 -14.66 7.84 -8.20
C PHE A 481 -14.27 6.75 -7.20
N SER A 482 -14.85 6.80 -6.00
CA SER A 482 -14.59 5.84 -4.92
C SER A 482 -15.80 4.92 -4.69
N PRO A 483 -15.59 3.66 -4.28
CA PRO A 483 -16.64 2.86 -3.65
C PRO A 483 -17.23 3.56 -2.42
N ASP A 484 -18.44 3.17 -2.03
CA ASP A 484 -19.04 3.62 -0.78
C ASP A 484 -18.50 2.76 0.38
N TYR A 485 -17.67 3.37 1.22
CA TYR A 485 -17.09 2.72 2.40
C TYR A 485 -17.99 2.76 3.63
N THR A 486 -19.12 3.46 3.56
CA THR A 486 -19.99 3.74 4.71
C THR A 486 -21.32 3.00 4.62
N ASP A 487 -21.96 3.03 3.45
CA ASP A 487 -23.23 2.37 3.21
C ASP A 487 -23.00 1.00 2.56
N THR A 488 -23.08 -0.05 3.37
CA THR A 488 -22.93 -1.43 2.91
C THR A 488 -24.11 -1.94 2.07
N THR A 489 -25.20 -1.17 1.99
CA THR A 489 -26.39 -1.48 1.16
C THR A 489 -26.33 -0.82 -0.22
N SER A 490 -25.41 0.13 -0.42
CA SER A 490 -25.19 0.78 -1.70
C SER A 490 -24.74 -0.21 -2.78
N ASP A 491 -25.21 -0.04 -4.01
CA ASP A 491 -24.76 -0.85 -5.16
C ASP A 491 -23.23 -0.75 -5.36
N ILE A 492 -22.65 0.39 -4.99
CA ILE A 492 -21.21 0.68 -5.07
C ILE A 492 -20.51 0.47 -3.73
N ALA A 493 -21.11 -0.26 -2.78
CA ALA A 493 -20.49 -0.56 -1.50
C ALA A 493 -19.09 -1.17 -1.67
N TYR A 494 -18.20 -0.89 -0.73
CA TYR A 494 -16.84 -1.43 -0.71
C TYR A 494 -16.85 -2.97 -0.83
N GLY A 495 -16.13 -3.49 -1.83
CA GLY A 495 -16.15 -4.89 -2.25
C GLY A 495 -16.99 -5.16 -3.51
N CYS A 496 -17.60 -4.14 -4.11
CA CYS A 496 -18.08 -4.21 -5.49
C CYS A 496 -16.91 -4.23 -6.49
N VAL A 497 -17.15 -4.74 -7.70
CA VAL A 497 -16.17 -4.69 -8.79
C VAL A 497 -16.57 -3.61 -9.78
N MET A 498 -15.68 -2.66 -10.02
CA MET A 498 -15.86 -1.58 -11.00
C MET A 498 -14.90 -1.84 -12.15
N GLU A 499 -15.43 -2.03 -13.35
CA GLU A 499 -14.66 -2.43 -14.53
C GLU A 499 -14.93 -1.50 -15.71
N ARG A 500 -13.90 -1.32 -16.53
CA ARG A 500 -13.84 -0.55 -17.76
C ARG A 500 -14.47 0.83 -17.70
N PRO A 501 -14.07 1.69 -16.75
CA PRO A 501 -14.60 3.03 -16.66
C PRO A 501 -14.32 3.82 -17.93
N LYS A 502 -15.33 4.55 -18.41
CA LYS A 502 -15.24 5.48 -19.53
C LYS A 502 -15.90 6.80 -19.14
N VAL A 503 -15.23 7.90 -19.45
CA VAL A 503 -15.73 9.25 -19.17
C VAL A 503 -15.95 9.99 -20.48
N ILE A 504 -17.13 10.59 -20.63
CA ILE A 504 -17.47 11.49 -21.74
C ILE A 504 -17.98 12.83 -21.21
N TYR A 505 -17.71 13.91 -21.93
CA TYR A 505 -18.21 15.24 -21.59
C TYR A 505 -19.55 15.51 -22.27
N ASN A 506 -20.54 15.96 -21.50
CA ASN A 506 -21.82 16.39 -22.05
C ASN A 506 -21.85 17.93 -22.19
N PRO A 507 -21.89 18.48 -23.43
CA PRO A 507 -21.86 19.93 -23.64
C PRO A 507 -23.15 20.64 -23.21
N LYS A 508 -24.29 19.93 -23.13
CA LYS A 508 -25.59 20.51 -22.75
C LYS A 508 -25.67 20.71 -21.24
N THR A 509 -25.30 19.70 -20.47
CA THR A 509 -25.33 19.74 -19.00
C THR A 509 -24.05 20.32 -18.40
N LYS A 510 -22.99 20.43 -19.21
CA LYS A 510 -21.63 20.82 -18.82
C LYS A 510 -21.02 19.89 -17.76
N LYS A 511 -21.48 18.64 -17.69
CA LYS A 511 -20.98 17.62 -16.77
C LYS A 511 -20.08 16.63 -17.49
N TYR A 512 -19.14 16.06 -16.74
CA TYR A 512 -18.45 14.83 -17.11
C TYR A 512 -19.28 13.65 -16.60
N VAL A 513 -19.48 12.66 -17.45
CA VAL A 513 -20.31 11.49 -17.17
C VAL A 513 -19.44 10.24 -17.25
N LEU A 514 -19.30 9.57 -16.12
CA LEU A 514 -18.58 8.31 -15.95
C LEU A 514 -19.58 7.16 -16.06
N TRP A 515 -19.27 6.19 -16.92
CA TRP A 515 -19.92 4.88 -16.96
C TRP A 515 -18.91 3.79 -16.68
N PHE A 516 -19.34 2.72 -16.01
CA PHE A 516 -18.53 1.54 -15.76
C PHE A 516 -19.41 0.29 -15.62
N HIS A 517 -18.83 -0.88 -15.87
CA HIS A 517 -19.42 -2.17 -15.53
C HIS A 517 -19.30 -2.38 -14.02
N LEU A 518 -20.40 -2.74 -13.37
CA LEU A 518 -20.51 -2.96 -11.94
C LEU A 518 -20.95 -4.40 -11.64
N GLU A 519 -20.16 -5.08 -10.82
CA GLU A 519 -20.58 -6.27 -10.08
C GLU A 519 -20.83 -5.92 -8.61
N LEU A 520 -21.97 -6.36 -8.09
CA LEU A 520 -22.37 -6.06 -6.72
C LEU A 520 -21.56 -6.89 -5.72
N LYS A 521 -21.28 -6.28 -4.56
CA LYS A 521 -20.57 -6.93 -3.45
C LYS A 521 -21.18 -8.30 -3.12
N GLY A 522 -20.33 -9.33 -3.08
CA GLY A 522 -20.71 -10.68 -2.68
C GLY A 522 -21.61 -11.44 -3.67
N LYS A 523 -21.73 -10.96 -4.92
CA LYS A 523 -22.56 -11.58 -5.97
C LYS A 523 -21.75 -12.22 -7.10
N GLY A 524 -20.42 -12.23 -7.02
CA GLY A 524 -19.57 -12.66 -8.14
C GLY A 524 -19.89 -11.86 -9.40
N TYR A 525 -19.90 -12.52 -10.56
CA TYR A 525 -20.22 -11.89 -11.86
C TYR A 525 -21.70 -11.96 -12.28
N SER A 526 -22.59 -12.22 -11.31
CA SER A 526 -24.02 -12.43 -11.60
C SER A 526 -24.81 -11.13 -11.76
N ALA A 527 -24.30 -9.98 -11.29
CA ALA A 527 -25.03 -8.73 -11.34
C ALA A 527 -24.99 -8.13 -12.75
N ALA A 528 -23.81 -8.05 -13.37
CA ALA A 528 -23.58 -7.61 -14.74
C ALA A 528 -24.33 -6.32 -15.08
N ARG A 529 -24.07 -5.25 -14.35
CA ARG A 529 -24.78 -3.96 -14.45
C ARG A 529 -23.87 -2.91 -15.08
N ALA A 530 -24.49 -1.90 -15.68
CA ALA A 530 -23.83 -0.62 -15.92
C ALA A 530 -24.12 0.32 -14.74
N ALA A 531 -23.16 1.16 -14.38
CA ALA A 531 -23.31 2.17 -13.34
C ALA A 531 -22.86 3.54 -13.85
N VAL A 532 -23.52 4.59 -13.37
CA VAL A 532 -23.35 5.96 -13.87
C VAL A 532 -23.04 6.92 -12.72
N ALA A 533 -22.08 7.81 -12.94
CA ALA A 533 -21.72 8.88 -12.02
C ALA A 533 -21.41 10.18 -12.79
N VAL A 534 -21.55 11.33 -12.14
CA VAL A 534 -21.35 12.65 -12.78
C VAL A 534 -20.47 13.58 -11.97
N SER A 535 -19.72 14.45 -12.64
CA SER A 535 -18.95 15.53 -11.99
C SER A 535 -18.97 16.83 -12.79
N ASP A 536 -18.75 17.94 -12.09
CA ASP A 536 -18.47 19.26 -12.67
C ASP A 536 -17.00 19.41 -13.10
N LYS A 537 -16.12 18.55 -12.57
CA LYS A 537 -14.68 18.57 -12.83
C LYS A 537 -14.28 17.28 -13.52
N VAL A 538 -13.37 17.38 -14.50
CA VAL A 538 -12.87 16.20 -15.22
C VAL A 538 -12.24 15.20 -14.26
N THR A 539 -11.45 15.65 -13.28
CA THR A 539 -10.80 14.80 -12.27
C THR A 539 -11.72 14.37 -11.12
N GLY A 540 -12.99 14.78 -11.10
CA GLY A 540 -13.91 14.47 -10.02
C GLY A 540 -13.84 15.40 -8.80
N PRO A 541 -14.33 14.94 -7.63
CA PRO A 541 -14.94 13.63 -7.42
C PRO A 541 -16.25 13.48 -8.23
N TYR A 542 -16.53 12.27 -8.68
CA TYR A 542 -17.79 11.93 -9.34
C TYR A 542 -18.82 11.50 -8.31
N ARG A 543 -20.05 11.98 -8.47
CA ARG A 543 -21.18 11.60 -7.63
C ARG A 543 -21.96 10.49 -8.31
N TYR A 544 -22.12 9.37 -7.60
CA TYR A 544 -22.92 8.24 -8.05
C TYR A 544 -24.38 8.66 -8.32
N LEU A 545 -24.96 8.14 -9.40
CA LEU A 545 -26.36 8.32 -9.73
C LEU A 545 -27.16 7.03 -9.46
N ASN A 546 -26.85 5.97 -10.19
CA ASN A 546 -27.53 4.69 -10.11
C ASN A 546 -26.76 3.62 -10.91
N SER A 547 -27.22 2.37 -10.80
CA SER A 547 -26.80 1.25 -11.62
C SER A 547 -28.02 0.51 -12.16
N PHE A 548 -27.88 -0.12 -13.32
CA PHE A 548 -28.97 -0.86 -13.99
C PHE A 548 -28.43 -1.80 -15.07
N ARG A 549 -29.28 -2.73 -15.53
CA ARG A 549 -29.07 -3.50 -16.75
C ARG A 549 -29.69 -2.75 -17.93
N PRO A 550 -28.91 -2.23 -18.91
CA PRO A 550 -29.45 -1.46 -20.02
C PRO A 550 -30.49 -2.26 -20.80
N ASN A 551 -31.74 -1.77 -20.84
CA ASN A 551 -32.87 -2.46 -21.48
C ASN A 551 -33.07 -3.90 -20.97
N GLY A 552 -32.72 -4.18 -19.70
CA GLY A 552 -32.81 -5.52 -19.09
C GLY A 552 -31.65 -6.46 -19.44
N ASN A 553 -30.74 -6.05 -20.32
CA ASN A 553 -29.60 -6.85 -20.75
C ASN A 553 -28.44 -6.77 -19.74
N MET A 554 -27.73 -7.88 -19.55
CA MET A 554 -26.44 -7.88 -18.87
C MET A 554 -25.51 -6.87 -19.54
N SER A 555 -24.73 -6.15 -18.74
CA SER A 555 -23.71 -5.23 -19.20
C SER A 555 -22.40 -5.56 -18.52
N ARG A 556 -21.48 -6.07 -19.32
CA ARG A 556 -20.07 -6.27 -18.98
C ARG A 556 -19.22 -5.59 -20.03
N ASP A 557 -17.91 -5.67 -19.90
CA ASP A 557 -16.94 -5.44 -20.98
C ASP A 557 -17.38 -4.36 -21.99
N MET A 558 -17.26 -3.10 -21.59
CA MET A 558 -17.93 -1.97 -22.24
C MET A 558 -17.00 -0.87 -22.77
N THR A 559 -17.55 -0.07 -23.68
CA THR A 559 -17.00 1.24 -24.07
C THR A 559 -18.11 2.26 -24.30
N LEU A 560 -17.73 3.54 -24.37
CA LEU A 560 -18.60 4.64 -24.77
C LEU A 560 -18.08 5.27 -26.07
N PHE A 561 -19.01 5.72 -26.91
CA PHE A 561 -18.67 6.44 -28.13
C PHE A 561 -19.59 7.66 -28.31
N VAL A 562 -18.99 8.83 -28.52
CA VAL A 562 -19.73 10.05 -28.91
C VAL A 562 -19.54 10.22 -30.41
N ASP A 563 -20.64 10.14 -31.16
CA ASP A 563 -20.62 10.25 -32.61
C ASP A 563 -20.57 11.72 -33.05
N LYS A 564 -20.32 11.94 -34.35
CA LYS A 564 -20.13 13.26 -34.95
C LYS A 564 -21.34 14.18 -34.83
N ASP A 565 -22.53 13.64 -34.63
CA ASP A 565 -23.76 14.39 -34.38
C ASP A 565 -23.93 14.82 -32.91
N GLY A 566 -23.01 14.42 -32.03
CA GLY A 566 -23.05 14.65 -30.59
C GLY A 566 -23.92 13.66 -29.81
N SER A 567 -24.49 12.64 -30.46
CA SER A 567 -25.16 11.52 -29.79
C SER A 567 -24.12 10.61 -29.13
N ALA A 568 -24.41 10.14 -27.92
CA ALA A 568 -23.56 9.18 -27.21
C ALA A 568 -24.16 7.77 -27.21
N TYR A 569 -23.31 6.77 -27.21
CA TYR A 569 -23.66 5.36 -27.32
C TYR A 569 -22.87 4.54 -26.30
N HIS A 570 -23.54 3.53 -25.73
CA HIS A 570 -22.96 2.53 -24.87
C HIS A 570 -22.88 1.21 -25.62
N ILE A 571 -21.67 0.68 -25.80
CA ILE A 571 -21.41 -0.59 -26.46
C ILE A 571 -20.91 -1.56 -25.39
N TYR A 572 -21.55 -2.72 -25.25
CA TYR A 572 -21.30 -3.60 -24.11
C TYR A 572 -21.56 -5.07 -24.41
N SER A 573 -20.90 -5.92 -23.63
CA SER A 573 -21.02 -7.38 -23.70
C SER A 573 -22.17 -7.85 -22.82
N SER A 574 -22.97 -8.80 -23.33
CA SER A 574 -24.20 -9.26 -22.70
C SER A 574 -24.41 -10.76 -22.92
N ARG A 575 -25.41 -11.35 -22.23
CA ARG A 575 -25.71 -12.79 -22.24
C ARG A 575 -24.45 -13.63 -22.03
N GLU A 576 -23.83 -13.51 -20.86
CA GLU A 576 -22.55 -14.20 -20.55
C GLU A 576 -21.46 -13.94 -21.61
N ASN A 577 -21.36 -12.69 -22.07
CA ASN A 577 -20.40 -12.20 -23.07
C ASN A 577 -20.56 -12.81 -24.48
N TYR A 578 -21.65 -13.55 -24.74
CA TYR A 578 -21.92 -14.08 -26.08
C TYR A 578 -22.33 -13.00 -27.08
N ASP A 579 -23.04 -11.98 -26.59
CA ASP A 579 -23.69 -10.96 -27.40
C ASP A 579 -23.05 -9.60 -27.20
N LEU A 580 -22.63 -8.94 -28.27
CA LEU A 580 -22.23 -7.54 -28.24
C LEU A 580 -23.41 -6.66 -28.65
N ARG A 581 -23.74 -5.66 -27.85
CA ARG A 581 -24.90 -4.77 -28.07
C ARG A 581 -24.48 -3.31 -28.10
N ILE A 582 -25.35 -2.48 -28.65
CA ILE A 582 -25.26 -1.02 -28.60
C ILE A 582 -26.59 -0.43 -28.14
N ALA A 583 -26.53 0.54 -27.24
CA ALA A 583 -27.67 1.35 -26.83
C ALA A 583 -27.33 2.84 -26.98
N LYS A 584 -28.27 3.63 -27.52
CA LYS A 584 -28.15 5.09 -27.55
C LYS A 584 -28.38 5.64 -26.15
N LEU A 585 -27.57 6.60 -25.71
CA LEU A 585 -27.72 7.27 -24.43
C LEU A 585 -28.69 8.45 -24.49
N SER A 586 -29.30 8.78 -23.35
CA SER A 586 -30.17 9.94 -23.15
C SER A 586 -29.44 11.25 -23.46
N PRO A 587 -30.16 12.37 -23.72
CA PRO A 587 -29.51 13.65 -24.04
C PRO A 587 -28.55 14.21 -22.98
N ASP A 588 -28.70 13.80 -21.71
CA ASP A 588 -27.81 14.13 -20.60
C ASP A 588 -26.68 13.10 -20.39
N PHE A 589 -26.67 12.03 -21.20
CA PHE A 589 -25.77 10.87 -21.16
C PHE A 589 -25.87 10.00 -19.89
N CYS A 590 -26.88 10.22 -19.03
CA CYS A 590 -26.98 9.55 -17.74
C CYS A 590 -27.76 8.21 -17.75
N SER A 591 -28.41 7.85 -18.87
CA SER A 591 -29.14 6.59 -18.99
C SER A 591 -29.14 6.05 -20.42
N ALA A 592 -29.37 4.74 -20.56
CA ALA A 592 -29.63 4.13 -21.86
C ALA A 592 -31.09 4.40 -22.28
N THR A 593 -31.28 4.78 -23.54
CA THR A 593 -32.61 4.87 -24.15
C THR A 593 -33.08 3.47 -24.60
N THR A 594 -34.34 3.38 -25.01
CA THR A 594 -34.92 2.17 -25.60
C THR A 594 -34.40 1.86 -27.01
N GLN A 595 -33.62 2.76 -27.63
CA GLN A 595 -32.93 2.48 -28.89
C GLN A 595 -31.71 1.60 -28.60
N ASP A 596 -31.88 0.31 -28.85
CA ASP A 596 -30.94 -0.75 -28.52
C ASP A 596 -30.98 -1.83 -29.59
N THR A 597 -29.81 -2.36 -29.97
CA THR A 597 -29.76 -3.52 -30.87
C THR A 597 -28.60 -4.44 -30.54
N LEU A 598 -28.77 -5.72 -30.90
CA LEU A 598 -27.70 -6.70 -30.97
C LEU A 598 -26.83 -6.38 -32.19
N LEU A 599 -25.51 -6.26 -32.00
CA LEU A 599 -24.57 -6.09 -33.10
C LEU A 599 -24.23 -7.44 -33.72
N PHE A 600 -23.86 -8.42 -32.89
CA PHE A 600 -23.57 -9.81 -33.27
C PHE A 600 -23.39 -10.71 -32.04
N SER A 601 -23.50 -12.02 -32.26
CA SER A 601 -23.43 -13.07 -31.22
C SER A 601 -22.27 -14.04 -31.44
N ASN A 602 -21.04 -13.55 -31.26
CA ASN A 602 -19.81 -14.29 -31.59
C ASN A 602 -18.90 -14.54 -30.39
N HIS A 603 -19.41 -14.40 -29.15
CA HIS A 603 -18.64 -14.56 -27.91
C HIS A 603 -17.38 -13.68 -27.88
N ARG A 604 -17.64 -12.38 -28.10
CA ARG A 604 -16.64 -11.31 -28.17
C ARG A 604 -16.91 -10.26 -27.10
N GLU A 605 -15.84 -9.67 -26.60
CA GLU A 605 -15.86 -8.71 -25.51
C GLU A 605 -14.85 -7.57 -25.75
N ALA A 606 -14.68 -6.70 -24.74
CA ALA A 606 -13.66 -5.65 -24.74
C ALA A 606 -13.69 -4.71 -25.98
N PRO A 607 -14.84 -4.15 -26.38
CA PRO A 607 -14.98 -3.39 -27.63
C PRO A 607 -14.18 -2.09 -27.60
N ALA A 608 -13.30 -1.90 -28.58
CA ALA A 608 -12.55 -0.66 -28.78
C ALA A 608 -12.88 -0.10 -30.16
N LEU A 609 -13.53 1.07 -30.21
CA LEU A 609 -14.21 1.59 -31.40
C LEU A 609 -13.65 2.94 -31.84
N PHE A 610 -13.54 3.16 -33.14
CA PHE A 610 -13.20 4.45 -33.73
C PHE A 610 -13.87 4.63 -35.10
N TYR A 611 -13.90 5.87 -35.58
CA TYR A 611 -14.42 6.22 -36.89
C TYR A 611 -13.30 6.79 -37.76
N HIS A 612 -13.15 6.29 -38.98
CA HIS A 612 -12.19 6.77 -39.97
C HIS A 612 -12.74 6.56 -41.38
N ASP A 613 -12.50 7.52 -42.26
CA ASP A 613 -12.91 7.51 -43.68
C ASP A 613 -14.30 6.91 -43.97
N GLN A 614 -15.35 7.52 -43.39
CA GLN A 614 -16.75 7.09 -43.62
C GLN A 614 -17.10 5.70 -43.09
N GLN A 615 -16.25 5.10 -42.28
CA GLN A 615 -16.42 3.77 -41.72
C GLN A 615 -16.18 3.77 -40.21
N TYR A 616 -16.99 3.01 -39.48
CA TYR A 616 -16.73 2.66 -38.10
C TYR A 616 -15.93 1.36 -38.07
N TYR A 617 -14.92 1.32 -37.22
CA TYR A 617 -14.10 0.15 -36.95
C TYR A 617 -14.17 -0.19 -35.47
N MET A 618 -14.17 -1.48 -35.16
CA MET A 618 -14.18 -1.97 -33.80
C MET A 618 -13.28 -3.18 -33.65
N ILE A 619 -12.38 -3.15 -32.68
CA ILE A 619 -11.55 -4.27 -32.30
C ILE A 619 -12.15 -4.89 -31.04
N THR A 620 -12.29 -6.21 -31.03
CA THR A 620 -12.83 -6.97 -29.89
C THR A 620 -11.87 -8.08 -29.48
N SER A 621 -11.95 -8.51 -28.22
CA SER A 621 -11.28 -9.71 -27.69
C SER A 621 -12.22 -10.92 -27.69
N GLY A 622 -11.67 -12.13 -27.62
CA GLY A 622 -12.44 -13.34 -27.29
C GLY A 622 -12.62 -13.45 -25.79
N CYS A 623 -13.74 -14.04 -25.34
CA CYS A 623 -14.03 -14.24 -23.92
C CYS A 623 -13.53 -15.63 -23.46
N THR A 624 -12.34 -15.67 -22.87
CA THR A 624 -11.75 -16.90 -22.26
C THR A 624 -11.18 -16.61 -20.86
N GLY A 625 -11.90 -15.79 -20.09
CA GLY A 625 -11.39 -15.26 -18.82
C GLY A 625 -10.18 -14.37 -19.06
N TRP A 626 -9.12 -14.57 -18.28
CA TRP A 626 -7.90 -13.75 -18.36
C TRP A 626 -6.89 -14.18 -19.43
N ALA A 627 -7.11 -15.32 -20.09
CA ALA A 627 -6.18 -15.78 -21.11
C ALA A 627 -6.24 -14.86 -22.36
N PRO A 628 -5.09 -14.38 -22.85
CA PRO A 628 -5.06 -13.53 -24.03
C PRO A 628 -5.51 -14.32 -25.27
N ASN A 629 -6.17 -13.62 -26.20
CA ASN A 629 -6.81 -14.22 -27.37
C ASN A 629 -6.54 -13.43 -28.63
N LYS A 630 -6.84 -14.05 -29.78
CA LYS A 630 -6.85 -13.38 -31.07
C LYS A 630 -7.90 -12.27 -31.10
N ALA A 631 -7.46 -11.04 -31.38
CA ALA A 631 -8.33 -9.92 -31.67
C ALA A 631 -9.06 -10.09 -33.02
N ILE A 632 -10.26 -9.53 -33.13
CA ILE A 632 -11.01 -9.49 -34.40
C ILE A 632 -11.37 -8.04 -34.69
N LEU A 633 -11.09 -7.61 -35.92
CA LEU A 633 -11.53 -6.33 -36.47
C LEU A 633 -12.92 -6.47 -37.08
N HIS A 634 -13.79 -5.53 -36.77
CA HIS A 634 -15.12 -5.38 -37.34
C HIS A 634 -15.23 -4.02 -38.01
N SER A 635 -16.03 -3.92 -39.07
CA SER A 635 -16.35 -2.63 -39.71
C SER A 635 -17.82 -2.49 -40.06
N ALA A 636 -18.34 -1.26 -40.00
CA ALA A 636 -19.70 -0.93 -40.41
C ALA A 636 -19.80 0.49 -40.97
N LYS A 637 -20.79 0.75 -41.84
CA LYS A 637 -21.11 2.13 -42.30
C LYS A 637 -21.97 2.91 -41.30
N SER A 638 -22.59 2.20 -40.35
CA SER A 638 -23.41 2.75 -39.27
C SER A 638 -23.05 2.06 -37.97
N LEU A 639 -23.07 2.77 -36.85
CA LEU A 639 -22.90 2.19 -35.51
C LEU A 639 -23.93 1.08 -35.21
N TRP A 640 -25.12 1.19 -35.81
CA TRP A 640 -26.19 0.19 -35.70
C TRP A 640 -25.96 -1.07 -36.54
N GLY A 641 -24.88 -1.09 -37.33
CA GLY A 641 -24.54 -2.19 -38.23
C GLY A 641 -25.19 -2.09 -39.62
N PRO A 642 -25.20 -3.18 -40.39
CA PRO A 642 -24.58 -4.47 -40.02
C PRO A 642 -23.07 -4.35 -39.85
N TRP A 643 -22.53 -5.07 -38.87
CA TRP A 643 -21.09 -5.15 -38.64
C TRP A 643 -20.52 -6.36 -39.37
N THR A 644 -19.47 -6.12 -40.15
CA THR A 644 -18.73 -7.17 -40.87
C THR A 644 -17.47 -7.50 -40.10
N ALA A 645 -17.30 -8.76 -39.69
CA ALA A 645 -16.06 -9.26 -39.10
C ALA A 645 -15.04 -9.57 -40.21
N HIS A 646 -13.81 -9.12 -40.03
CA HIS A 646 -12.71 -9.39 -40.96
C HIS A 646 -11.94 -10.65 -40.52
N PRO A 647 -11.65 -11.59 -41.44
CA PRO A 647 -10.93 -12.82 -41.09
C PRO A 647 -9.45 -12.58 -40.75
N GLU A 648 -8.85 -11.53 -41.29
CA GLU A 648 -7.47 -11.16 -41.04
C GLU A 648 -7.27 -10.60 -39.63
N ASN A 649 -6.18 -11.00 -38.96
CA ASN A 649 -5.82 -10.43 -37.67
C ASN A 649 -5.47 -8.94 -37.83
N PRO A 650 -6.10 -8.00 -37.09
CA PRO A 650 -5.67 -6.61 -37.12
C PRO A 650 -4.24 -6.41 -36.61
N LEU A 651 -3.74 -7.32 -35.78
CA LEU A 651 -2.36 -7.29 -35.27
C LEU A 651 -1.44 -8.14 -36.15
N LEU A 652 -0.19 -7.69 -36.31
CA LEU A 652 0.80 -8.28 -37.22
C LEU A 652 2.15 -8.56 -36.56
N GLY A 653 2.74 -9.71 -36.85
CA GLY A 653 4.06 -10.10 -36.33
C GLY A 653 3.97 -11.06 -35.14
N PRO A 654 5.11 -11.39 -34.50
CA PRO A 654 5.17 -12.36 -33.40
C PRO A 654 4.26 -11.98 -32.23
N GLY A 655 3.46 -12.92 -31.73
CA GLY A 655 2.54 -12.71 -30.61
C GLY A 655 1.17 -12.11 -30.98
N ALA A 656 0.96 -11.73 -32.25
CA ALA A 656 -0.28 -11.11 -32.70
C ALA A 656 -1.50 -12.03 -32.53
N GLU A 657 -1.32 -13.35 -32.60
CA GLU A 657 -2.35 -14.37 -32.38
C GLU A 657 -2.90 -14.39 -30.95
N LEU A 658 -2.18 -13.81 -29.99
CA LEU A 658 -2.60 -13.59 -28.61
C LEU A 658 -2.66 -12.09 -28.27
N THR A 659 -2.82 -11.22 -29.27
CA THR A 659 -2.85 -9.75 -29.07
C THR A 659 -1.64 -9.24 -28.28
N TYR A 660 -0.46 -9.83 -28.54
CA TYR A 660 0.80 -9.60 -27.81
C TYR A 660 0.69 -9.82 -26.29
N GLY A 661 -0.21 -10.70 -25.85
CA GLY A 661 -0.51 -10.95 -24.44
C GLY A 661 -1.54 -9.99 -23.84
N GLY A 662 -2.10 -9.06 -24.63
CA GLY A 662 -3.05 -8.05 -24.16
C GLY A 662 -4.52 -8.35 -24.46
N GLN A 663 -5.41 -7.56 -23.85
CA GLN A 663 -6.84 -7.49 -24.15
C GLN A 663 -7.21 -6.05 -24.50
N SER A 664 -7.92 -5.83 -25.60
CA SER A 664 -8.30 -4.48 -26.05
C SER A 664 -9.07 -3.71 -24.97
N THR A 665 -8.94 -2.39 -24.95
CA THR A 665 -9.67 -1.58 -23.96
C THR A 665 -10.21 -0.27 -24.51
N TYR A 666 -9.43 0.39 -25.38
CA TYR A 666 -9.80 1.67 -25.96
C TYR A 666 -9.00 1.96 -27.24
N ILE A 667 -9.55 2.83 -28.09
CA ILE A 667 -8.81 3.42 -29.20
C ILE A 667 -8.81 4.93 -28.98
N LEU A 668 -7.62 5.49 -28.76
CA LEU A 668 -7.41 6.89 -28.48
C LEU A 668 -7.14 7.67 -29.78
N PRO A 669 -8.02 8.58 -30.20
CA PRO A 669 -7.68 9.57 -31.22
C PRO A 669 -6.65 10.56 -30.65
N VAL A 670 -5.58 10.82 -31.40
CA VAL A 670 -4.56 11.80 -30.99
C VAL A 670 -5.06 13.19 -31.33
N GLU A 671 -5.48 13.94 -30.30
CA GLU A 671 -5.95 15.32 -30.48
C GLU A 671 -5.00 16.17 -31.36
N GLY A 672 -5.59 16.94 -32.26
CA GLY A 672 -4.85 17.85 -33.15
C GLY A 672 -4.15 17.15 -34.32
N LYS A 673 -4.24 15.82 -34.43
CA LYS A 673 -3.70 15.04 -35.55
C LYS A 673 -4.80 14.27 -36.27
N LYS A 674 -4.94 14.52 -37.57
CA LYS A 674 -5.87 13.77 -38.42
C LYS A 674 -5.34 12.35 -38.63
N ASP A 675 -6.24 11.38 -38.68
CA ASP A 675 -5.93 9.97 -39.00
C ASP A 675 -4.88 9.34 -38.07
N ALA A 676 -4.79 9.83 -36.83
CA ALA A 676 -3.85 9.37 -35.81
C ALA A 676 -4.61 8.70 -34.65
N PHE A 677 -4.48 7.39 -34.54
CA PHE A 677 -5.14 6.59 -33.50
C PHE A 677 -4.15 5.68 -32.79
N ILE A 678 -4.34 5.49 -31.49
CA ILE A 678 -3.56 4.59 -30.65
C ILE A 678 -4.47 3.47 -30.15
N PHE A 679 -4.12 2.24 -30.48
CA PHE A 679 -4.71 1.05 -29.88
C PHE A 679 -4.19 0.89 -28.45
N MET A 680 -5.11 0.77 -27.49
CA MET A 680 -4.81 0.53 -26.08
C MET A 680 -5.31 -0.86 -25.67
N ALA A 681 -4.45 -1.60 -24.97
CA ALA A 681 -4.76 -2.89 -24.38
C ALA A 681 -4.08 -3.08 -23.01
N ASP A 682 -4.71 -3.88 -22.15
CA ASP A 682 -4.19 -4.28 -20.85
C ASP A 682 -3.53 -5.66 -20.94
N VAL A 683 -2.35 -5.81 -20.35
CA VAL A 683 -1.65 -7.10 -20.18
C VAL A 683 -1.92 -7.59 -18.77
N TRP A 684 -2.98 -8.37 -18.62
CA TRP A 684 -3.47 -8.81 -17.32
C TRP A 684 -2.54 -9.79 -16.62
N LYS A 685 -2.30 -9.56 -15.33
CA LYS A 685 -1.65 -10.50 -14.41
C LYS A 685 -2.64 -10.94 -13.33
N PRO A 686 -3.37 -12.05 -13.51
CA PRO A 686 -4.45 -12.44 -12.59
C PRO A 686 -4.00 -12.66 -11.13
N ASP A 687 -2.75 -13.09 -10.95
CA ASP A 687 -2.15 -13.30 -9.61
C ASP A 687 -1.82 -11.98 -8.90
N ASN A 688 -1.74 -10.87 -9.64
CA ASN A 688 -1.53 -9.52 -9.11
C ASN A 688 -2.02 -8.46 -10.10
N LEU A 689 -3.31 -8.12 -10.04
CA LEU A 689 -3.94 -7.23 -11.02
C LEU A 689 -3.31 -5.84 -11.04
N ARG A 690 -2.79 -5.35 -9.91
CA ARG A 690 -2.05 -4.08 -9.78
C ARG A 690 -0.82 -3.98 -10.67
N GLU A 691 -0.17 -5.11 -10.97
CA GLU A 691 1.05 -5.15 -11.80
C GLU A 691 0.76 -5.43 -13.27
N SER A 692 -0.51 -5.42 -13.67
CA SER A 692 -0.90 -5.56 -15.07
C SER A 692 -0.25 -4.45 -15.91
N GLY A 693 0.17 -4.79 -17.12
CA GLY A 693 0.89 -3.89 -18.01
C GLY A 693 -0.02 -3.22 -19.04
N TYR A 694 0.58 -2.37 -19.89
CA TYR A 694 -0.13 -1.68 -20.97
C TYR A 694 0.55 -1.88 -22.31
N ILE A 695 -0.26 -2.07 -23.36
CA ILE A 695 0.18 -2.05 -24.75
C ILE A 695 -0.49 -0.86 -25.43
N TRP A 696 0.32 0.15 -25.77
CA TRP A 696 -0.12 1.31 -26.55
C TRP A 696 0.66 1.31 -27.87
N LEU A 697 -0.06 1.15 -28.98
CA LEU A 697 0.52 1.01 -30.31
C LEU A 697 -0.23 1.89 -31.33
N PRO A 698 0.48 2.49 -32.29
CA PRO A 698 -0.16 3.29 -33.32
C PRO A 698 -0.93 2.36 -34.28
N ILE A 699 -2.11 2.80 -34.70
CA ILE A 699 -2.87 2.14 -35.75
C ILE A 699 -2.39 2.68 -37.09
N ASP A 700 -1.97 1.77 -37.96
CA ASP A 700 -1.63 2.04 -39.35
C ASP A 700 -2.90 1.97 -40.21
N LEU A 701 -3.13 3.04 -40.97
CA LEU A 701 -4.29 3.24 -41.83
C LEU A 701 -3.91 3.36 -43.32
N GLU A 702 -2.66 3.12 -43.71
CA GLU A 702 -2.21 3.23 -45.11
C GLU A 702 -2.79 2.11 -46.01
N GLY A 703 -3.20 0.99 -45.41
CA GLY A 703 -3.81 -0.15 -46.09
C GLY A 703 -5.33 -0.09 -46.19
N LYS A 704 -5.93 -1.12 -46.82
CA LYS A 704 -7.40 -1.25 -46.92
C LYS A 704 -8.11 -1.46 -45.57
N LEU A 705 -7.39 -2.00 -44.59
CA LEU A 705 -7.89 -2.28 -43.24
C LEU A 705 -6.89 -1.77 -42.21
N PRO A 706 -7.35 -1.25 -41.06
CA PRO A 706 -6.50 -0.89 -39.93
C PRO A 706 -5.57 -2.04 -39.51
N ARG A 707 -4.28 -1.73 -39.32
CA ARG A 707 -3.27 -2.69 -38.85
C ARG A 707 -2.51 -2.17 -37.63
N ILE A 708 -2.07 -3.08 -36.77
CA ILE A 708 -1.33 -2.78 -35.55
C ILE A 708 -0.07 -3.65 -35.51
N ASN A 709 1.08 -3.02 -35.67
CA ASN A 709 2.39 -3.67 -35.60
C ASN A 709 3.02 -3.43 -34.23
N TRP A 710 3.66 -4.44 -33.65
CA TRP A 710 4.46 -4.25 -32.44
C TRP A 710 5.57 -3.23 -32.66
N LYS A 711 5.79 -2.36 -31.66
CA LYS A 711 6.89 -1.40 -31.61
C LYS A 711 7.38 -1.35 -30.18
N ASP A 712 8.62 -1.75 -29.91
CA ASP A 712 9.17 -1.71 -28.55
C ASP A 712 9.19 -0.28 -28.00
N ASN A 713 9.57 0.68 -28.85
CA ASN A 713 9.66 2.09 -28.51
C ASN A 713 9.18 2.95 -29.70
N TRP A 714 8.32 3.94 -29.46
CA TRP A 714 7.84 4.82 -30.53
C TRP A 714 7.34 6.19 -30.03
N GLN A 715 7.36 7.18 -30.90
CA GLN A 715 7.01 8.58 -30.60
C GLN A 715 5.81 9.05 -31.45
N LEU A 716 5.07 10.04 -30.95
CA LEU A 716 3.92 10.68 -31.61
C LEU A 716 4.29 11.42 -32.89
N ASP A 717 5.57 11.74 -33.12
CA ASP A 717 6.06 12.28 -34.39
C ASP A 717 5.87 11.30 -35.56
N LEU A 718 5.66 10.01 -35.28
CA LEU A 718 5.25 9.02 -36.26
C LEU A 718 3.98 9.45 -37.02
N PHE A 719 3.05 10.13 -36.35
CA PHE A 719 1.84 10.69 -36.95
C PHE A 719 2.06 12.04 -37.65
N ALA A 720 3.27 12.60 -37.61
CA ALA A 720 3.62 13.84 -38.32
C ALA A 720 4.16 13.59 -39.74
N LYS A 721 4.11 12.34 -40.23
CA LYS A 721 4.46 12.03 -41.61
C LYS A 721 3.54 12.79 -42.57
N PRO A 722 4.10 13.37 -43.65
CA PRO A 722 3.43 14.31 -44.54
C PRO A 722 2.26 13.72 -45.33
#